data_AF-A0A933NNE3-F1
#
_entry.id   AF-A0A933NNE3-F1
#
_cell.length_a   1.000
_cell.length_b   1.000
_cell.length_c   1.000
_cell.angle_alpha   90.00
_cell.angle_beta   90.00
_cell.angle_gamma   90.00
#
_symmetry.space_group_name_H-M   'P 1'
#
loop_
_entity.id
_entity.type
_entity.pdbx_description
1 polymer ?
#
loop_
_entity_poly.entity_id
_entity_poly.type
_entity_poly.pdbx_seq_one_letter_code
_entity_poly.pdbx_strand_id
1 'polypeptide(L)'
;MMVDFFRRKMKGFIWLIIATFVLSIFFIAAGSIWSGRQAEQAAQEAAKKRTEDEQKQTELDFTDGRQVATVVYKGASEVITEGELNRAVVNARNNNQIYRGSTASAKAFKTLMGEVILDNLVKERLVMMEADTLKLDVSKDVEEILSKNFEKAGGKEKLLSSVNMTEPVLRKYVERQVKQERVVQSITGGKTVTDKMVEDYYQAHQAEFKAADGKGVKALSAVRGDIVAKLRAQVSDKEIQEYYESHKARWKVPDKVSLRHLMLDPSADRWKKQVKIADAEVAKYYEEHASDFKAPKKVRLRHIYLDPAHDSFRDAAKSTPEELRKHFDETQPAEASVALREIRVALGKTDEERSAARKKAEELRSRIEKGESFAAVAADENVAELKSKKGDRGTLKPSELPEPLASTVKELEEGQVSPVLPSEDGFHLVQVTQKLPLLEKDPAREKLFAEKRDELTRELERTKREDAARAQLAELSKSLGESANTTQSTAFAEAAKKSSHAKSATEGGDLGIVILGENKDNAKIDEIGANGYVDESITDIVTELSAGEISRPVKSAKGLHLVQLLEVLPSENKALTEVRKEIEQRLTETKAEQLVVEAMSKLRKDLAPGAGGKPAEKRSFEEIAKAESDGSDAKEGGLWKDVSLSEEDAPTVADAVQREVYSVRGLHRKIVDALKSLEPGKISEPVVFGRTQHLFLMEKREPVAFKPLDAALTAEIRNTLNPEVSEDEVKSYFDEHKSEFEEPAKVTLQHILVTEEEVAKEVLDAAMKGENFEYLAKKYSRDPATKEKGGLVTSDKVFPEIRKAIEGAEAGKVHPELVKSFLGFHVLKLVSRDAAKPASLDSAKAKIRERLLPEKREKVLKGWIEELENQAIVRKHFPVL
;
A
#
# COMPACT_ATOMS: atom_id res chain seq x y z
N MET A 1 48.65 -19.45 73.92
CA MET A 1 49.21 -20.27 72.81
C MET A 1 48.16 -20.79 71.83
N MET A 2 47.08 -21.45 72.29
CA MET A 2 46.07 -22.05 71.38
C MET A 2 45.20 -21.01 70.63
N VAL A 3 44.94 -19.85 71.22
CA VAL A 3 44.17 -18.75 70.59
C VAL A 3 44.99 -17.98 69.53
N ASP A 4 46.30 -17.81 69.75
CA ASP A 4 47.20 -17.18 68.76
C ASP A 4 47.48 -18.07 67.56
N PHE A 5 47.48 -19.40 67.75
CA PHE A 5 47.57 -20.37 66.67
C PHE A 5 46.35 -20.30 65.73
N PHE A 6 45.14 -20.17 66.29
CA PHE A 6 43.91 -20.02 65.51
C PHE A 6 43.81 -18.67 64.78
N ARG A 7 44.26 -17.58 65.39
CA ARG A 7 44.28 -16.25 64.74
C ARG A 7 45.23 -16.18 63.55
N ARG A 8 46.40 -16.83 63.62
CA ARG A 8 47.36 -16.83 62.50
C ARG A 8 46.89 -17.70 61.33
N LYS A 9 46.25 -18.84 61.59
CA LYS A 9 45.67 -19.69 60.54
C LYS A 9 44.45 -19.04 59.86
N MET A 10 43.59 -18.32 60.59
CA MET A 10 42.48 -17.59 59.97
C MET A 10 42.94 -16.43 59.09
N LYS A 11 44.00 -15.70 59.47
CA LYS A 11 44.52 -14.60 58.63
C LYS A 11 45.12 -15.08 57.31
N GLY A 12 45.81 -16.23 57.30
CA GLY A 12 46.31 -16.84 56.07
C GLY A 12 45.20 -17.36 55.15
N PHE A 13 44.12 -17.90 55.73
CA PHE A 13 42.97 -18.40 54.97
C PHE A 13 42.14 -17.28 54.34
N ILE A 14 41.96 -16.16 55.06
CA ILE A 14 41.27 -14.97 54.55
C ILE A 14 42.06 -14.32 53.40
N TRP A 15 43.40 -14.28 53.49
CA TRP A 15 44.22 -13.72 52.41
C TRP A 15 44.20 -14.57 51.14
N LEU A 16 44.13 -15.90 51.27
CA LEU A 16 44.03 -16.82 50.13
C LEU A 16 42.68 -16.67 49.41
N ILE A 17 41.59 -16.46 50.15
CA ILE A 17 40.24 -16.23 49.58
C ILE A 17 40.16 -14.88 48.87
N ILE A 18 40.79 -13.83 49.41
CA ILE A 18 40.81 -12.52 48.77
C ILE A 18 41.64 -12.55 47.47
N ALA A 19 42.78 -13.24 47.47
CA ALA A 19 43.63 -13.35 46.28
C ALA A 19 42.95 -14.12 45.13
N THR A 20 42.22 -15.20 45.43
CA THR A 20 41.47 -15.96 44.41
C THR A 20 40.24 -15.20 43.91
N PHE A 21 39.62 -14.38 44.76
CA PHE A 21 38.49 -13.53 44.38
C PHE A 21 38.90 -12.35 43.49
N VAL A 22 40.08 -11.76 43.71
CA VAL A 22 40.58 -10.66 42.86
C VAL A 22 41.05 -11.18 41.49
N LEU A 23 41.66 -12.37 41.43
CA LEU A 23 42.08 -12.97 40.16
C LEU A 23 40.87 -13.37 39.29
N SER A 24 39.78 -13.86 39.89
CA SER A 24 38.57 -14.22 39.14
C SER A 24 37.86 -13.00 38.56
N ILE A 25 37.83 -11.87 39.28
CA ILE A 25 37.26 -10.61 38.77
C ILE A 25 38.04 -10.10 37.55
N PHE A 26 39.37 -10.26 37.53
CA PHE A 26 40.21 -9.78 36.41
C PHE A 26 39.98 -10.59 35.12
N PHE A 27 39.80 -11.91 35.21
CA PHE A 27 39.50 -12.75 34.05
C PHE A 27 38.06 -12.56 33.54
N ILE A 28 37.10 -12.29 34.45
CA ILE A 28 35.72 -11.96 34.07
C ILE A 28 35.67 -10.61 33.34
N ALA A 29 36.39 -9.60 33.84
CA ALA A 29 36.42 -8.26 33.22
C ALA A 29 37.09 -8.26 31.83
N ALA A 30 38.17 -9.03 31.63
CA ALA A 30 38.83 -9.13 30.33
C ALA A 30 37.98 -9.88 29.28
N GLY A 31 37.23 -10.92 29.70
CA GLY A 31 36.30 -11.65 28.83
C GLY A 31 35.09 -10.83 28.39
N SER A 32 34.54 -9.99 29.26
CA SER A 32 33.37 -9.15 28.98
C SER A 32 33.65 -8.00 28.00
N ILE A 33 34.88 -7.48 27.95
CA ILE A 33 35.26 -6.38 27.04
C ILE A 33 35.47 -6.90 25.60
N TRP A 34 35.93 -8.14 25.44
CA TRP A 34 36.16 -8.76 24.13
C TRP A 34 34.85 -9.28 23.50
N SER A 35 33.94 -9.85 24.30
CA SER A 35 32.63 -10.32 23.83
C SER A 35 31.65 -9.18 23.53
N GLY A 36 31.71 -8.08 24.28
CA GLY A 36 30.86 -6.90 24.06
C GLY A 36 31.12 -6.21 22.71
N ARG A 37 32.38 -6.09 22.29
CA ARG A 37 32.73 -5.50 20.97
C ARG A 37 32.27 -6.37 19.80
N GLN A 38 32.32 -7.70 19.94
CA GLN A 38 31.84 -8.61 18.89
C GLN A 38 30.31 -8.60 18.77
N ALA A 39 29.59 -8.53 19.89
CA ALA A 39 28.13 -8.47 19.90
C ALA A 39 27.60 -7.14 19.32
N GLU A 40 28.29 -6.03 19.57
CA GLU A 40 27.92 -4.72 19.03
C GLU A 40 28.21 -4.61 17.53
N GLN A 41 29.33 -5.16 17.06
CA GLN A 41 29.60 -5.29 15.62
C GLN A 41 28.57 -6.20 14.94
N ALA A 42 28.21 -7.34 15.53
CA ALA A 42 27.23 -8.26 14.97
C ALA A 42 25.81 -7.66 14.90
N ALA A 43 25.39 -6.87 15.89
CA ALA A 43 24.08 -6.21 15.89
C ALA A 43 24.00 -5.07 14.87
N GLN A 44 25.07 -4.28 14.73
CA GLN A 44 25.17 -3.25 13.69
C GLN A 44 25.20 -3.88 12.28
N GLU A 45 25.92 -5.00 12.11
CA GLU A 45 25.90 -5.77 10.86
C GLU A 45 24.53 -6.37 10.57
N ALA A 46 23.80 -6.89 11.56
CA ALA A 46 22.47 -7.47 11.36
C ALA A 46 21.39 -6.43 11.02
N ALA A 47 21.39 -5.27 11.67
CA ALA A 47 20.49 -4.17 11.34
C ALA A 47 20.78 -3.60 9.95
N LYS A 48 22.07 -3.39 9.64
CA LYS A 48 22.53 -2.99 8.31
C LYS A 48 22.11 -4.02 7.26
N LYS A 49 22.26 -5.32 7.54
CA LYS A 49 21.89 -6.41 6.62
C LYS A 49 20.38 -6.50 6.39
N ARG A 50 19.53 -6.28 7.41
CA ARG A 50 18.07 -6.22 7.23
C ARG A 50 17.64 -5.04 6.36
N THR A 51 18.19 -3.85 6.62
CA THR A 51 17.94 -2.67 5.79
C THR A 51 18.47 -2.89 4.37
N GLU A 52 19.65 -3.50 4.20
CA GLU A 52 20.21 -3.88 2.90
C GLU A 52 19.35 -4.92 2.18
N ASP A 53 18.74 -5.88 2.89
CA ASP A 53 17.90 -6.94 2.30
C ASP A 53 16.51 -6.39 1.88
N GLU A 54 15.92 -5.47 2.65
CA GLU A 54 14.71 -4.73 2.25
C GLU A 54 14.98 -3.73 1.10
N GLN A 55 16.13 -3.07 1.10
CA GLN A 55 16.61 -2.24 0.00
C GLN A 55 16.87 -3.06 -1.27
N LYS A 56 17.41 -4.27 -1.15
CA LYS A 56 17.61 -5.21 -2.28
C LYS A 56 16.29 -5.70 -2.87
N GLN A 57 15.25 -5.89 -2.05
CA GLN A 57 13.93 -6.32 -2.55
C GLN A 57 13.10 -5.20 -3.17
N THR A 58 13.30 -3.94 -2.76
CA THR A 58 12.51 -2.80 -3.24
C THR A 58 13.23 -1.92 -4.25
N GLU A 59 14.55 -2.05 -4.40
CA GLU A 59 15.40 -1.19 -5.22
C GLU A 59 15.37 0.31 -4.82
N LEU A 60 14.89 0.64 -3.61
CA LEU A 60 14.75 2.00 -3.10
C LEU A 60 15.45 2.16 -1.75
N ASP A 61 16.19 3.27 -1.57
CA ASP A 61 16.90 3.58 -0.34
C ASP A 61 16.04 4.41 0.64
N PHE A 62 15.59 3.80 1.74
CA PHE A 62 14.81 4.50 2.78
C PHE A 62 15.66 5.41 3.68
N THR A 63 16.98 5.30 3.62
CA THR A 63 17.91 6.12 4.41
C THR A 63 18.44 7.32 3.65
N ASP A 64 18.08 7.47 2.37
CA ASP A 64 18.53 8.60 1.53
C ASP A 64 18.07 9.94 2.14
N GLY A 65 19.03 10.66 2.72
CA GLY A 65 18.84 11.96 3.36
C GLY A 65 18.74 13.14 2.39
N ARG A 66 18.84 12.90 1.08
CA ARG A 66 18.72 13.95 0.07
C ARG A 66 17.36 14.62 0.17
N GLN A 67 17.36 15.95 0.16
CA GLN A 67 16.15 16.74 0.27
C GLN A 67 15.41 16.69 -1.07
N VAL A 68 14.14 16.27 -1.04
CA VAL A 68 13.26 16.25 -2.21
C VAL A 68 12.21 17.34 -2.16
N ALA A 69 11.92 17.87 -0.97
CA ALA A 69 11.19 19.12 -0.81
C ALA A 69 11.56 19.84 0.48
N THR A 70 11.43 21.16 0.46
CA THR A 70 11.48 22.03 1.64
C THR A 70 10.17 22.80 1.72
N VAL A 71 9.52 22.76 2.87
CA VAL A 71 8.26 23.44 3.16
C VAL A 71 8.53 24.52 4.20
N VAL A 72 8.31 25.78 3.84
CA VAL A 72 8.44 26.92 4.76
C VAL A 72 7.06 27.51 4.99
N TYR A 73 6.64 27.55 6.25
CA TYR A 73 5.31 28.05 6.63
C TYR A 73 5.38 28.76 7.98
N LYS A 74 4.80 29.98 8.06
CA LYS A 74 4.81 30.86 9.25
C LYS A 74 6.18 30.98 9.95
N GLY A 75 7.27 31.01 9.19
CA GLY A 75 8.64 31.15 9.70
C GLY A 75 9.30 29.85 10.18
N ALA A 76 8.56 28.74 10.24
CA ALA A 76 9.13 27.40 10.42
C ALA A 76 9.50 26.79 9.05
N SER A 77 10.51 25.93 9.04
CA SER A 77 10.98 25.23 7.84
C SER A 77 11.11 23.75 8.13
N GLU A 78 10.50 22.92 7.29
CA GLU A 78 10.62 21.47 7.36
C GLU A 78 11.11 20.89 6.03
N VAL A 79 11.83 19.77 6.11
CA VAL A 79 12.43 19.09 4.96
C VAL A 79 11.76 17.73 4.81
N ILE A 80 11.49 17.37 3.55
CA ILE A 80 11.09 16.02 3.15
C ILE A 80 12.27 15.37 2.43
N THR A 81 12.69 14.19 2.89
CA THR A 81 13.82 13.46 2.32
C THR A 81 13.40 12.40 1.29
N GLU A 82 14.33 12.00 0.44
CA GLU A 82 14.13 10.92 -0.52
C GLU A 82 13.76 9.60 0.18
N GLY A 83 14.36 9.31 1.34
CA GLY A 83 14.04 8.16 2.15
C GLY A 83 12.60 8.16 2.66
N GLU A 84 12.07 9.33 3.05
CA GLU A 84 10.65 9.49 3.42
C GLU A 84 9.73 9.26 2.21
N LEU A 85 10.09 9.81 1.04
CA LEU A 85 9.35 9.59 -0.19
C LEU A 85 9.35 8.11 -0.60
N ASN A 86 10.50 7.43 -0.51
CA ASN A 86 10.63 6.02 -0.85
C ASN A 86 9.75 5.13 0.05
N ARG A 87 9.68 5.43 1.36
CA ARG A 87 8.76 4.74 2.28
C ARG A 87 7.29 4.98 1.89
N ALA A 88 6.93 6.22 1.58
CA ALA A 88 5.57 6.56 1.17
C ALA A 88 5.17 5.87 -0.15
N VAL A 89 6.10 5.75 -1.10
CA VAL A 89 5.93 5.01 -2.37
C VAL A 89 5.61 3.55 -2.11
N VAL A 90 6.39 2.87 -1.28
CA VAL A 90 6.19 1.44 -0.98
C VAL A 90 4.85 1.22 -0.26
N ASN A 91 4.51 2.09 0.70
CA ASN A 91 3.24 2.03 1.41
C ASN A 91 2.05 2.24 0.47
N ALA A 92 2.12 3.25 -0.42
CA ALA A 92 1.07 3.51 -1.40
C ALA A 92 0.89 2.35 -2.39
N ARG A 93 2.00 1.74 -2.85
CA ARG A 93 1.97 0.57 -3.74
C ARG A 93 1.29 -0.63 -3.07
N ASN A 94 1.65 -0.93 -1.83
CA ASN A 94 1.20 -2.13 -1.12
C ASN A 94 -0.26 -2.01 -0.64
N ASN A 95 -0.72 -0.79 -0.36
CA ASN A 95 -2.08 -0.52 0.14
C ASN A 95 -3.11 -0.28 -0.97
N ASN A 96 -2.69 0.01 -2.21
CA ASN A 96 -3.62 0.26 -3.31
C ASN A 96 -4.12 -1.05 -3.92
N GLN A 97 -5.43 -1.30 -3.82
CA GLN A 97 -6.09 -2.52 -4.29
C GLN A 97 -5.95 -2.75 -5.80
N ILE A 98 -5.73 -1.70 -6.60
CA ILE A 98 -5.49 -1.76 -8.05
C ILE A 98 -4.07 -2.26 -8.37
N TYR A 99 -3.10 -1.99 -7.49
CA TYR A 99 -1.69 -2.38 -7.66
C TYR A 99 -1.27 -3.54 -6.76
N ARG A 100 -2.16 -4.06 -5.91
CA ARG A 100 -1.97 -5.34 -5.21
C ARG A 100 -1.89 -6.45 -6.26
N GLY A 101 -0.68 -6.96 -6.50
CA GLY A 101 -0.38 -7.94 -7.55
C GLY A 101 0.24 -7.36 -8.83
N SER A 102 0.51 -6.04 -8.88
CA SER A 102 1.29 -5.41 -9.95
C SER A 102 2.72 -5.96 -9.99
N THR A 103 3.20 -6.33 -11.18
CA THR A 103 4.60 -6.72 -11.42
C THR A 103 5.56 -5.53 -11.46
N ALA A 104 5.06 -4.30 -11.45
CA ALA A 104 5.90 -3.10 -11.46
C ALA A 104 6.76 -3.00 -10.18
N SER A 105 8.08 -2.87 -10.36
CA SER A 105 9.02 -2.67 -9.25
C SER A 105 8.69 -1.37 -8.49
N ALA A 106 9.11 -1.26 -7.22
CA ALA A 106 8.82 -0.05 -6.43
C ALA A 106 9.46 1.19 -7.08
N LYS A 107 10.58 1.02 -7.78
CA LYS A 107 11.23 2.04 -8.60
C LYS A 107 10.37 2.46 -9.80
N ALA A 108 9.78 1.52 -10.54
CA ALA A 108 8.86 1.85 -11.64
C ALA A 108 7.59 2.56 -11.12
N PHE A 109 7.05 2.11 -9.99
CA PHE A 109 5.91 2.76 -9.34
C PHE A 109 6.26 4.18 -8.86
N LYS A 110 7.46 4.38 -8.31
CA LYS A 110 7.98 5.71 -7.96
C LYS A 110 8.08 6.63 -9.17
N THR A 111 8.54 6.13 -10.30
CA THR A 111 8.60 6.92 -11.55
C THR A 111 7.22 7.42 -11.97
N LEU A 112 6.17 6.63 -11.77
CA LEU A 112 4.80 6.97 -12.15
C LEU A 112 4.09 7.87 -11.12
N MET A 113 4.28 7.59 -9.83
CA MET A 113 3.46 8.14 -8.75
C MET A 113 4.24 9.00 -7.75
N GLY A 114 5.58 9.07 -7.85
CA GLY A 114 6.45 9.72 -6.87
C GLY A 114 6.12 11.19 -6.62
N GLU A 115 5.78 11.94 -7.67
CA GLU A 115 5.38 13.35 -7.52
C GLU A 115 4.04 13.50 -6.79
N VAL A 116 3.03 12.68 -7.14
CA VAL A 116 1.72 12.69 -6.46
C VAL A 116 1.87 12.33 -4.97
N ILE A 117 2.76 11.39 -4.66
CA ILE A 117 3.05 10.97 -3.29
C ILE A 117 3.82 12.07 -2.54
N LEU A 118 4.77 12.74 -3.19
CA LEU A 118 5.48 13.88 -2.63
C LEU A 118 4.52 15.04 -2.31
N ASP A 119 3.55 15.33 -3.17
CA ASP A 119 2.52 16.35 -2.94
C ASP A 119 1.69 16.04 -1.69
N ASN A 120 1.30 14.78 -1.52
CA ASN A 120 0.59 14.36 -0.31
C ASN A 120 1.46 14.50 0.95
N LEU A 121 2.76 14.21 0.87
CA LEU A 121 3.70 14.42 1.98
C LEU A 121 3.85 15.91 2.33
N VAL A 122 3.87 16.80 1.33
CA VAL A 122 3.89 18.26 1.53
C VAL A 122 2.61 18.72 2.23
N LYS A 123 1.45 18.28 1.77
CA LYS A 123 0.15 18.59 2.39
C LYS A 123 0.11 18.13 3.83
N GLU A 124 0.51 16.89 4.08
CA GLU A 124 0.58 16.33 5.45
C GLU A 124 1.50 17.19 6.33
N ARG A 125 2.67 17.57 5.82
CA ARG A 125 3.64 18.41 6.54
C ARG A 125 3.05 19.77 6.92
N LEU A 126 2.34 20.42 5.99
CA LEU A 126 1.70 21.71 6.23
C LEU A 126 0.64 21.65 7.32
N VAL A 127 -0.19 20.60 7.34
CA VAL A 127 -1.19 20.42 8.39
C VAL A 127 -0.53 20.27 9.75
N MET A 128 0.57 19.53 9.83
CA MET A 128 1.31 19.32 11.08
C MET A 128 1.97 20.62 11.57
N MET A 129 2.55 21.41 10.66
CA MET A 129 3.12 22.72 10.99
C MET A 129 2.07 23.70 11.53
N GLU A 130 0.83 23.68 11.00
CA GLU A 130 -0.26 24.46 11.62
C GLU A 130 -0.63 23.91 12.99
N ALA A 131 -0.80 22.59 13.14
CA ALA A 131 -1.17 21.99 14.42
C ALA A 131 -0.19 22.41 15.55
N ASP A 132 1.10 22.48 15.21
CA ASP A 132 2.14 22.94 16.13
C ASP A 132 2.08 24.47 16.36
N THR A 133 1.74 25.26 15.33
CA THR A 133 1.47 26.71 15.45
C THR A 133 0.31 27.00 16.41
N LEU A 134 -0.75 26.21 16.33
CA LEU A 134 -1.93 26.28 17.19
C LEU A 134 -1.68 25.70 18.60
N LYS A 135 -0.50 25.09 18.82
CA LYS A 135 -0.12 24.46 20.09
C LYS A 135 -1.14 23.42 20.56
N LEU A 136 -1.68 22.64 19.63
CA LEU A 136 -2.70 21.63 19.92
C LEU A 136 -2.06 20.47 20.70
N ASP A 137 -2.41 20.35 21.98
CA ASP A 137 -2.11 19.16 22.78
C ASP A 137 -3.18 18.11 22.56
N VAL A 138 -2.86 17.13 21.74
CA VAL A 138 -3.75 16.00 21.42
C VAL A 138 -3.46 14.77 22.27
N SER A 139 -2.51 14.86 23.22
CA SER A 139 -1.99 13.68 23.93
C SER A 139 -3.11 12.90 24.62
N LYS A 140 -4.05 13.59 25.25
CA LYS A 140 -5.19 12.96 25.93
C LYS A 140 -6.14 12.23 24.98
N ASP A 141 -6.45 12.85 23.84
CA ASP A 141 -7.34 12.28 22.83
C ASP A 141 -6.72 11.04 22.19
N VAL A 142 -5.41 11.10 21.92
CA VAL A 142 -4.64 9.98 21.39
C VAL A 142 -4.69 8.80 22.35
N GLU A 143 -4.49 9.04 23.66
CA GLU A 143 -4.62 7.97 24.66
C GLU A 143 -6.04 7.42 24.74
N GLU A 144 -7.06 8.28 24.69
CA GLU A 144 -8.46 7.84 24.73
C GLU A 144 -8.84 6.97 23.53
N ILE A 145 -8.44 7.40 22.32
CA ILE A 145 -8.70 6.67 21.07
C ILE A 145 -7.94 5.35 21.05
N LEU A 146 -6.65 5.35 21.42
CA LEU A 146 -5.86 4.13 21.51
C LEU A 146 -6.48 3.17 22.52
N SER A 147 -6.84 3.64 23.72
CA SER A 147 -7.50 2.84 24.75
C SER A 147 -8.79 2.19 24.23
N LYS A 148 -9.69 2.98 23.62
CA LYS A 148 -10.94 2.47 23.03
C LYS A 148 -10.69 1.46 21.90
N ASN A 149 -9.70 1.71 21.05
CA ASN A 149 -9.37 0.81 19.95
C ASN A 149 -8.75 -0.49 20.47
N PHE A 150 -7.92 -0.42 21.52
CA PHE A 150 -7.37 -1.60 22.20
C PHE A 150 -8.49 -2.42 22.86
N GLU A 151 -9.44 -1.78 23.56
CA GLU A 151 -10.60 -2.46 24.13
C GLU A 151 -11.45 -3.16 23.06
N LYS A 152 -11.77 -2.45 21.95
CA LYS A 152 -12.54 -3.00 20.82
C LYS A 152 -11.84 -4.17 20.12
N ALA A 153 -10.52 -4.11 19.97
CA ALA A 153 -9.73 -5.19 19.37
C ALA A 153 -9.52 -6.38 20.34
N GLY A 154 -9.97 -6.27 21.59
CA GLY A 154 -9.77 -7.30 22.61
C GLY A 154 -8.34 -7.35 23.15
N GLY A 155 -7.63 -6.23 23.11
CA GLY A 155 -6.27 -6.04 23.61
C GLY A 155 -5.39 -5.21 22.67
N LYS A 156 -4.42 -4.49 23.25
CA LYS A 156 -3.41 -3.68 22.54
C LYS A 156 -2.61 -4.53 21.55
N GLU A 157 -2.18 -5.71 21.99
CA GLU A 157 -1.39 -6.67 21.21
C GLU A 157 -2.16 -7.15 19.96
N LYS A 158 -3.46 -7.44 20.10
CA LYS A 158 -4.31 -7.84 18.97
C LYS A 158 -4.49 -6.72 17.96
N LEU A 159 -4.62 -5.47 18.42
CA LEU A 159 -4.70 -4.35 17.50
C LEU A 159 -3.38 -4.16 16.75
N LEU A 160 -2.25 -4.11 17.45
CA LEU A 160 -0.93 -3.90 16.86
C LEU A 160 -0.56 -4.99 15.85
N SER A 161 -0.88 -6.25 16.17
CA SER A 161 -0.70 -7.39 15.26
C SER A 161 -1.61 -7.29 14.02
N SER A 162 -2.87 -6.88 14.20
CA SER A 162 -3.81 -6.77 13.06
C SER A 162 -3.50 -5.61 12.12
N VAL A 163 -2.90 -4.53 12.62
CA VAL A 163 -2.49 -3.37 11.79
C VAL A 163 -1.03 -3.43 11.31
N ASN A 164 -0.26 -4.44 11.74
CA ASN A 164 1.17 -4.59 11.46
C ASN A 164 1.99 -3.31 11.77
N MET A 165 1.74 -2.71 12.93
CA MET A 165 2.42 -1.50 13.40
C MET A 165 2.91 -1.69 14.84
N THR A 166 4.02 -1.06 15.18
CA THR A 166 4.43 -0.89 16.58
C THR A 166 3.57 0.17 17.25
N GLU A 167 3.48 0.14 18.58
CA GLU A 167 2.70 1.15 19.30
C GLU A 167 3.19 2.59 19.04
N PRO A 168 4.50 2.91 19.01
CA PRO A 168 4.95 4.25 18.67
C PRO A 168 4.52 4.69 17.27
N VAL A 169 4.55 3.77 16.30
CA VAL A 169 4.11 4.04 14.92
C VAL A 169 2.61 4.26 14.87
N LEU A 170 1.82 3.38 15.51
CA LEU A 170 0.36 3.52 15.61
C LEU A 170 -0.02 4.80 16.38
N ARG A 171 0.70 5.14 17.43
CA ARG A 171 0.50 6.37 18.21
C ARG A 171 0.80 7.61 17.38
N LYS A 172 1.91 7.65 16.64
CA LYS A 172 2.21 8.75 15.70
C LYS A 172 1.18 8.85 14.59
N TYR A 173 0.64 7.71 14.15
CA TYR A 173 -0.45 7.67 13.18
C TYR A 173 -1.74 8.26 13.76
N VAL A 174 -2.16 7.82 14.95
CA VAL A 174 -3.33 8.35 15.65
C VAL A 174 -3.13 9.82 16.02
N GLU A 175 -1.95 10.22 16.49
CA GLU A 175 -1.60 11.62 16.79
C GLU A 175 -1.76 12.51 15.56
N ARG A 176 -1.26 12.06 14.40
CA ARG A 176 -1.47 12.78 13.13
C ARG A 176 -2.95 12.91 12.79
N GLN A 177 -3.73 11.83 12.90
CA GLN A 177 -5.17 11.86 12.62
C GLN A 177 -5.91 12.80 13.57
N VAL A 178 -5.58 12.76 14.87
CA VAL A 178 -6.20 13.63 15.87
C VAL A 178 -5.77 15.08 15.68
N LYS A 179 -4.50 15.36 15.38
CA LYS A 179 -4.05 16.71 15.03
C LYS A 179 -4.79 17.23 13.81
N GLN A 180 -4.92 16.44 12.74
CA GLN A 180 -5.73 16.79 11.57
C GLN A 180 -7.18 17.11 11.97
N GLU A 181 -7.82 16.26 12.78
CA GLU A 181 -9.19 16.51 13.24
C GLU A 181 -9.31 17.77 14.12
N ARG A 182 -8.38 17.97 15.05
CA ARG A 182 -8.37 19.13 15.96
C ARG A 182 -8.10 20.43 15.23
N VAL A 183 -7.26 20.39 14.21
CA VAL A 183 -7.06 21.49 13.28
C VAL A 183 -8.37 21.82 12.56
N VAL A 184 -9.08 20.82 12.00
CA VAL A 184 -10.42 21.01 11.42
C VAL A 184 -11.40 21.62 12.43
N GLN A 185 -11.43 21.12 13.66
CA GLN A 185 -12.30 21.66 14.72
C GLN A 185 -11.95 23.10 15.10
N SER A 186 -10.68 23.49 15.04
CA SER A 186 -10.24 24.87 15.30
C SER A 186 -10.72 25.84 14.20
N ILE A 187 -10.80 25.37 12.96
CA ILE A 187 -11.27 26.15 11.80
C ILE A 187 -12.79 26.35 11.85
N THR A 188 -13.54 25.35 12.31
CA THR A 188 -15.00 25.44 12.47
C THR A 188 -15.42 26.19 13.76
N GLY A 189 -14.46 26.70 14.53
CA GLY A 189 -14.72 27.41 15.79
C GLY A 189 -15.45 26.58 16.85
N GLY A 190 -15.46 25.25 16.73
CA GLY A 190 -16.19 24.34 17.61
C GLY A 190 -17.72 24.40 17.49
N LYS A 191 -18.28 25.06 16.47
CA LYS A 191 -19.72 25.37 16.36
C LYS A 191 -20.55 24.32 15.61
N THR A 192 -20.23 23.05 15.80
CA THR A 192 -21.02 21.95 15.23
C THR A 192 -22.37 21.84 15.96
N VAL A 193 -23.48 21.94 15.24
CA VAL A 193 -24.87 21.88 15.79
C VAL A 193 -25.31 20.47 16.19
N THR A 194 -24.70 19.93 17.25
CA THR A 194 -24.91 18.51 17.63
C THR A 194 -26.38 18.10 17.78
N ASP A 195 -26.67 16.81 17.60
CA ASP A 195 -28.00 16.22 17.86
C ASP A 195 -28.55 16.60 19.24
N LYS A 196 -27.65 16.70 20.23
CA LYS A 196 -27.96 17.17 21.56
C LYS A 196 -28.35 18.64 21.60
N MET A 197 -27.69 19.53 20.86
CA MET A 197 -28.08 20.94 20.76
C MET A 197 -29.43 21.12 20.06
N VAL A 198 -29.72 20.31 19.04
CA VAL A 198 -31.02 20.28 18.37
C VAL A 198 -32.12 19.79 19.32
N GLU A 199 -31.86 18.72 20.07
CA GLU A 199 -32.78 18.19 21.07
C GLU A 199 -32.99 19.19 22.22
N ASP A 200 -31.92 19.71 22.82
CA ASP A 200 -31.97 20.68 23.90
C ASP A 200 -32.71 21.96 23.45
N TYR A 201 -32.47 22.43 22.22
CA TYR A 201 -33.19 23.56 21.64
C TYR A 201 -34.68 23.24 21.43
N TYR A 202 -35.01 22.07 20.89
CA TYR A 202 -36.39 21.64 20.71
C TYR A 202 -37.15 21.55 22.03
N GLN A 203 -36.52 20.97 23.07
CA GLN A 203 -37.10 20.85 24.40
C GLN A 203 -37.30 22.23 25.07
N ALA A 204 -36.33 23.13 24.95
CA ALA A 204 -36.43 24.48 25.51
C ALA A 204 -37.43 25.38 24.77
N HIS A 205 -37.69 25.12 23.48
CA HIS A 205 -38.50 25.97 22.60
C HIS A 205 -39.76 25.27 22.06
N GLN A 206 -40.30 24.26 22.77
CA GLN A 206 -41.50 23.53 22.35
C GLN A 206 -42.70 24.44 22.00
N ALA A 207 -42.79 25.61 22.66
CA ALA A 207 -43.83 26.60 22.40
C ALA A 207 -43.77 27.21 20.98
N GLU A 208 -42.61 27.20 20.33
CA GLU A 208 -42.41 27.68 18.95
C GLU A 208 -42.87 26.66 17.90
N PHE A 209 -43.00 25.39 18.29
CA PHE A 209 -43.27 24.28 17.37
C PHE A 209 -44.70 23.77 17.49
N LYS A 210 -45.68 24.62 17.84
CA LYS A 210 -47.08 24.17 17.96
C LYS A 210 -47.62 23.61 16.65
N ALA A 211 -48.39 22.52 16.75
CA ALA A 211 -49.11 21.96 15.63
C ALA A 211 -50.18 22.96 15.12
N ALA A 212 -50.51 22.89 13.83
CA ALA A 212 -51.39 23.86 13.16
C ALA A 212 -52.83 23.87 13.72
N ASP A 213 -53.23 22.80 14.40
CA ASP A 213 -54.53 22.64 15.07
C ASP A 213 -54.53 23.19 16.52
N GLY A 214 -53.40 23.73 16.99
CA GLY A 214 -53.21 24.25 18.34
C GLY A 214 -53.16 23.16 19.43
N LYS A 215 -53.19 21.87 19.07
CA LYS A 215 -53.18 20.75 20.01
C LYS A 215 -51.86 19.99 19.89
N GLY A 216 -50.91 20.34 20.76
CA GLY A 216 -49.62 19.65 20.87
C GLY A 216 -48.49 20.32 20.08
N VAL A 217 -47.32 19.67 20.10
CA VAL A 217 -46.06 20.16 19.53
C VAL A 217 -45.72 19.30 18.31
N LYS A 218 -45.35 19.93 17.18
CA LYS A 218 -44.82 19.26 15.99
C LYS A 218 -43.61 18.43 16.40
N ALA A 219 -43.59 17.15 16.02
CA ALA A 219 -42.50 16.24 16.34
C ALA A 219 -41.14 16.83 15.93
N LEU A 220 -40.09 16.55 16.73
CA LEU A 220 -38.72 17.02 16.45
C LEU A 220 -38.31 16.70 15.00
N SER A 221 -38.65 15.52 14.49
CA SER A 221 -38.39 15.11 13.11
C SER A 221 -38.96 16.06 12.04
N ALA A 222 -40.06 16.76 12.33
CA ALA A 222 -40.71 17.69 11.40
C ALA A 222 -40.17 19.13 11.48
N VAL A 223 -39.49 19.49 12.56
CA VAL A 223 -38.97 20.87 12.80
C VAL A 223 -37.46 20.92 12.94
N ARG A 224 -36.79 19.77 12.88
CA ARG A 224 -35.34 19.64 13.00
C ARG A 224 -34.58 20.47 11.97
N GLY A 225 -35.03 20.48 10.71
CA GLY A 225 -34.45 21.34 9.67
C GLY A 225 -34.51 22.83 10.04
N ASP A 226 -35.65 23.29 10.56
CA ASP A 226 -35.84 24.67 11.00
C ASP A 226 -34.97 25.01 12.22
N ILE A 227 -34.84 24.07 13.17
CA ILE A 227 -33.99 24.22 14.36
C ILE A 227 -32.52 24.32 13.96
N VAL A 228 -32.07 23.43 13.07
CA VAL A 228 -30.70 23.46 12.54
C VAL A 228 -30.46 24.77 11.78
N ALA A 229 -31.42 25.25 10.98
CA ALA A 229 -31.33 26.53 10.30
C ALA A 229 -31.25 27.72 11.28
N LYS A 230 -32.04 27.70 12.36
CA LYS A 230 -31.98 28.72 13.43
C LYS A 230 -30.66 28.69 14.19
N LEU A 231 -30.15 27.51 14.54
CA LEU A 231 -28.85 27.35 15.19
C LEU A 231 -27.69 27.74 14.26
N ARG A 232 -27.79 27.48 12.94
CA ARG A 232 -26.84 27.98 11.92
C ARG A 232 -26.92 29.49 11.74
N ALA A 233 -28.10 30.09 11.86
CA ALA A 233 -28.29 31.53 11.82
C ALA A 233 -27.71 32.24 13.05
N GLN A 234 -27.35 31.50 14.11
CA GLN A 234 -26.57 32.04 15.23
C GLN A 234 -25.10 32.28 14.87
N VAL A 235 -24.62 31.78 13.71
CA VAL A 235 -23.37 32.25 13.11
C VAL A 235 -23.60 33.66 12.58
N SER A 236 -23.12 34.65 13.33
CA SER A 236 -23.36 36.06 13.05
C SER A 236 -22.58 36.54 11.82
N ASP A 237 -23.08 37.58 11.15
CA ASP A 237 -22.37 38.21 10.02
C ASP A 237 -20.99 38.73 10.45
N LYS A 238 -20.85 39.14 11.71
CA LYS A 238 -19.57 39.52 12.31
C LYS A 238 -18.57 38.35 12.29
N GLU A 239 -19.00 37.15 12.62
CA GLU A 239 -18.15 35.95 12.64
C GLU A 239 -17.80 35.48 11.23
N ILE A 240 -18.73 35.64 10.27
CA ILE A 240 -18.46 35.39 8.85
C ILE A 240 -17.41 36.39 8.33
N GLN A 241 -17.54 37.66 8.69
CA GLN A 241 -16.57 38.70 8.34
C GLN A 241 -15.19 38.43 8.97
N GLU A 242 -15.15 38.10 10.27
CA GLU A 242 -13.91 37.77 10.97
C GLU A 242 -13.24 36.53 10.36
N TYR A 243 -14.01 35.49 10.01
CA TYR A 243 -13.50 34.32 9.31
C TYR A 243 -12.96 34.67 7.92
N TYR A 244 -13.72 35.44 7.12
CA TYR A 244 -13.29 35.90 5.80
C TYR A 244 -11.98 36.68 5.84
N GLU A 245 -11.83 37.62 6.79
CA GLU A 245 -10.61 38.43 6.92
C GLU A 245 -9.41 37.61 7.43
N SER A 246 -9.64 36.70 8.38
CA SER A 246 -8.56 35.85 8.93
C SER A 246 -8.11 34.74 7.97
N HIS A 247 -8.97 34.31 7.06
CA HIS A 247 -8.70 33.24 6.08
C HIS A 247 -8.66 33.77 4.64
N LYS A 248 -8.37 35.07 4.47
CA LYS A 248 -8.44 35.77 3.18
C LYS A 248 -7.58 35.10 2.10
N ALA A 249 -6.46 34.50 2.50
CA ALA A 249 -5.57 33.75 1.61
C ALA A 249 -6.27 32.57 0.91
N ARG A 250 -7.30 31.97 1.51
CA ARG A 250 -8.12 30.91 0.90
C ARG A 250 -8.93 31.40 -0.30
N TRP A 251 -9.32 32.68 -0.28
CA TRP A 251 -10.16 33.30 -1.31
C TRP A 251 -9.34 34.02 -2.37
N LYS A 252 -8.02 33.78 -2.37
CA LYS A 252 -7.07 34.34 -3.31
C LYS A 252 -7.36 33.78 -4.71
N VAL A 253 -7.74 34.65 -5.63
CA VAL A 253 -7.82 34.32 -7.05
C VAL A 253 -6.41 34.44 -7.63
N PRO A 254 -5.90 33.39 -8.30
CA PRO A 254 -4.58 33.42 -8.92
C PRO A 254 -4.44 34.55 -9.93
N ASP A 255 -3.21 35.00 -10.17
CA ASP A 255 -2.95 35.99 -11.21
C ASP A 255 -3.47 35.50 -12.56
N LYS A 256 -4.22 36.35 -13.25
CA LYS A 256 -4.53 36.15 -14.66
C LYS A 256 -3.54 36.93 -15.49
N VAL A 257 -2.93 36.25 -16.45
CA VAL A 257 -1.99 36.88 -17.38
C VAL A 257 -2.49 36.78 -18.81
N SER A 258 -2.18 37.81 -19.59
CA SER A 258 -2.25 37.75 -21.05
C SER A 258 -0.83 37.60 -21.58
N LEU A 259 -0.61 36.57 -22.39
CA LEU A 259 0.70 36.20 -22.89
C LEU A 259 0.70 36.17 -24.41
N ARG A 260 1.85 36.46 -25.01
CA ARG A 260 2.14 36.04 -26.38
C ARG A 260 3.10 34.86 -26.34
N HIS A 261 2.83 33.87 -27.16
CA HIS A 261 3.53 32.60 -27.21
C HIS A 261 4.24 32.42 -28.56
N LEU A 262 5.48 31.92 -28.50
CA LEU A 262 6.26 31.46 -29.64
C LEU A 262 6.79 30.07 -29.32
N MET A 263 6.48 29.09 -30.17
CA MET A 263 6.98 27.73 -30.06
C MET A 263 7.79 27.36 -31.28
N LEU A 264 8.96 26.75 -31.08
CA LEU A 264 9.70 26.07 -32.14
C LEU A 264 9.71 24.57 -31.86
N ASP A 265 9.38 23.78 -32.88
CA ASP A 265 9.41 22.32 -32.84
C ASP A 265 10.56 21.82 -33.72
N PRO A 266 11.60 21.16 -33.17
CA PRO A 266 12.70 20.62 -33.97
C PRO A 266 12.24 19.55 -34.97
N SER A 267 11.04 19.00 -34.81
CA SER A 267 10.44 18.06 -35.75
C SER A 267 9.93 18.73 -37.03
N ALA A 268 9.78 20.05 -37.04
CA ALA A 268 9.30 20.79 -38.20
C ALA A 268 10.29 20.69 -39.39
N ASP A 269 9.75 20.54 -40.60
CA ASP A 269 10.53 20.28 -41.82
C ASP A 269 11.64 21.31 -42.08
N ARG A 270 11.45 22.56 -41.67
CA ARG A 270 12.44 23.63 -41.86
C ARG A 270 13.74 23.39 -41.09
N TRP A 271 13.70 22.72 -39.95
CA TRP A 271 14.90 22.39 -39.17
C TRP A 271 15.61 21.18 -39.76
N LYS A 272 14.85 20.13 -40.06
CA LYS A 272 15.38 18.91 -40.71
C LYS A 272 16.11 19.21 -42.02
N LYS A 273 15.58 20.13 -42.85
CA LYS A 273 16.20 20.55 -44.13
C LYS A 273 17.53 21.30 -43.97
N GLN A 274 17.79 21.89 -42.81
CA GLN A 274 19.05 22.59 -42.53
C GLN A 274 20.14 21.66 -42.03
N VAL A 275 19.79 20.48 -41.53
CA VAL A 275 20.74 19.52 -41.00
C VAL A 275 21.47 18.82 -42.14
N LYS A 276 22.81 18.82 -42.05
CA LYS A 276 23.69 17.99 -42.88
C LYS A 276 24.39 16.98 -41.98
N ILE A 277 24.38 15.72 -42.38
CA ILE A 277 25.04 14.62 -41.68
C ILE A 277 26.20 14.14 -42.54
N ALA A 278 27.40 14.17 -41.98
CA ALA A 278 28.56 13.58 -42.63
C ALA A 278 28.69 12.09 -42.28
N ASP A 279 29.19 11.29 -43.22
CA ASP A 279 29.41 9.85 -43.04
C ASP A 279 30.30 9.53 -41.83
N ALA A 280 31.28 10.39 -41.54
CA ALA A 280 32.15 10.26 -40.37
C ALA A 280 31.37 10.35 -39.04
N GLU A 281 30.29 11.15 -39.00
CA GLU A 281 29.46 11.30 -37.80
C GLU A 281 28.58 10.07 -37.59
N VAL A 282 28.08 9.47 -38.67
CA VAL A 282 27.32 8.22 -38.63
C VAL A 282 28.19 7.07 -38.16
N ALA A 283 29.42 6.96 -38.68
CA ALA A 283 30.39 5.96 -38.23
C ALA A 283 30.74 6.14 -36.76
N LYS A 284 31.04 7.38 -36.32
CA LYS A 284 31.33 7.69 -34.93
C LYS A 284 30.17 7.34 -33.99
N TYR A 285 28.93 7.71 -34.35
CA TYR A 285 27.76 7.39 -33.53
C TYR A 285 27.56 5.89 -33.37
N TYR A 286 27.74 5.12 -34.45
CA TYR A 286 27.66 3.66 -34.43
C TYR A 286 28.71 3.03 -33.51
N GLU A 287 29.95 3.52 -33.53
CA GLU A 287 31.03 3.05 -32.66
C GLU A 287 30.75 3.36 -31.18
N GLU A 288 30.33 4.59 -30.88
CA GLU A 288 30.04 5.04 -29.49
C GLU A 288 28.80 4.36 -28.89
N HIS A 289 27.83 3.96 -29.72
CA HIS A 289 26.57 3.33 -29.30
C HIS A 289 26.47 1.86 -29.75
N ALA A 290 27.61 1.17 -29.90
CA ALA A 290 27.66 -0.20 -30.40
C ALA A 290 26.82 -1.20 -29.59
N SER A 291 26.57 -0.92 -28.30
CA SER A 291 25.68 -1.72 -27.45
C SER A 291 24.22 -1.68 -27.88
N ASP A 292 23.77 -0.55 -28.41
CA ASP A 292 22.36 -0.28 -28.75
C ASP A 292 21.96 -1.00 -30.03
N PHE A 293 22.96 -1.41 -30.83
CA PHE A 293 22.78 -2.12 -32.10
C PHE A 293 23.10 -3.61 -32.00
N LYS A 294 23.31 -4.15 -30.79
CA LYS A 294 23.45 -5.60 -30.58
C LYS A 294 22.20 -6.30 -31.06
N ALA A 295 22.35 -7.22 -32.02
CA ALA A 295 21.24 -8.08 -32.38
C ALA A 295 20.83 -8.92 -31.15
N PRO A 296 19.52 -9.15 -30.95
CA PRO A 296 19.05 -10.00 -29.87
C PRO A 296 19.60 -11.41 -30.05
N LYS A 297 20.04 -12.05 -28.96
CA LYS A 297 20.64 -13.39 -29.00
C LYS A 297 19.66 -14.37 -29.65
N LYS A 298 20.10 -15.04 -30.71
CA LYS A 298 19.32 -16.08 -31.40
C LYS A 298 19.86 -17.44 -31.01
N VAL A 299 18.97 -18.35 -30.69
CA VAL A 299 19.29 -19.72 -30.31
C VAL A 299 18.34 -20.69 -30.99
N ARG A 300 18.75 -21.94 -31.20
CA ARG A 300 17.82 -23.01 -31.57
C ARG A 300 17.48 -23.83 -30.34
N LEU A 301 16.20 -23.98 -30.05
CA LEU A 301 15.73 -24.65 -28.84
C LEU A 301 14.78 -25.80 -29.18
N ARG A 302 14.85 -26.84 -28.34
CA ARG A 302 13.76 -27.80 -28.16
C ARG A 302 13.27 -27.75 -26.73
N HIS A 303 12.00 -28.09 -26.52
CA HIS A 303 11.47 -28.19 -25.17
C HIS A 303 10.52 -29.37 -24.95
N ILE A 304 10.36 -29.74 -23.69
CA ILE A 304 9.28 -30.60 -23.21
C ILE A 304 8.50 -29.79 -22.21
N TYR A 305 7.30 -29.35 -22.58
CA TYR A 305 6.36 -28.67 -21.69
C TYR A 305 5.42 -29.65 -21.00
N LEU A 306 5.25 -29.52 -19.69
CA LEU A 306 4.17 -30.14 -18.93
C LEU A 306 3.33 -29.05 -18.25
N ASP A 307 2.05 -29.01 -18.62
CA ASP A 307 1.02 -28.22 -17.94
C ASP A 307 0.57 -28.91 -16.63
N PRO A 308 0.81 -28.32 -15.44
CA PRO A 308 0.33 -28.86 -14.17
C PRO A 308 -1.19 -28.97 -14.08
N ALA A 309 -1.93 -28.19 -14.87
CA ALA A 309 -3.40 -28.25 -14.91
C ALA A 309 -3.94 -29.42 -15.75
N HIS A 310 -3.08 -30.12 -16.50
CA HIS A 310 -3.49 -31.24 -17.34
C HIS A 310 -4.05 -32.42 -16.53
N ASP A 311 -5.05 -33.10 -17.09
CA ASP A 311 -5.78 -34.19 -16.42
C ASP A 311 -4.87 -35.34 -15.96
N SER A 312 -3.71 -35.53 -16.61
CA SER A 312 -2.71 -36.54 -16.23
C SER A 312 -2.18 -36.37 -14.79
N PHE A 313 -2.26 -35.15 -14.23
CA PHE A 313 -1.82 -34.89 -12.85
C PHE A 313 -2.97 -34.87 -11.85
N ARG A 314 -4.23 -35.02 -12.29
CA ARG A 314 -5.41 -34.86 -11.43
C ARG A 314 -5.48 -35.91 -10.32
N ASP A 315 -5.12 -37.15 -10.61
CA ASP A 315 -5.13 -38.22 -9.61
C ASP A 315 -3.92 -38.17 -8.67
N ALA A 316 -2.77 -37.70 -9.16
CA ALA A 316 -1.59 -37.41 -8.33
C ALA A 316 -1.81 -36.19 -7.41
N ALA A 317 -2.76 -35.32 -7.76
CA ALA A 317 -3.07 -34.09 -7.04
C ALA A 317 -3.80 -34.31 -5.72
N LYS A 318 -4.62 -35.36 -5.63
CA LYS A 318 -5.59 -35.53 -4.54
C LYS A 318 -4.90 -35.49 -3.18
N SER A 319 -5.29 -34.53 -2.35
CA SER A 319 -4.81 -34.43 -0.98
C SER A 319 -5.62 -35.33 -0.06
N THR A 320 -4.96 -36.08 0.83
CA THR A 320 -5.64 -36.79 1.91
C THR A 320 -5.93 -35.84 3.08
N PRO A 321 -6.90 -36.15 3.96
CA PRO A 321 -7.14 -35.38 5.17
C PRO A 321 -5.89 -35.23 6.05
N GLU A 322 -5.05 -36.26 6.11
CA GLU A 322 -3.79 -36.25 6.87
C GLU A 322 -2.77 -35.29 6.25
N GLU A 323 -2.66 -35.25 4.92
CA GLU A 323 -1.78 -34.33 4.22
C GLU A 323 -2.25 -32.89 4.32
N LEU A 324 -3.57 -32.65 4.24
CA LEU A 324 -4.15 -31.32 4.49
C LEU A 324 -3.87 -30.87 5.91
N ARG A 325 -4.03 -31.78 6.88
CA ARG A 325 -3.73 -31.47 8.27
C ARG A 325 -2.25 -31.16 8.46
N LYS A 326 -1.37 -31.98 7.88
CA LYS A 326 0.07 -31.74 7.90
C LYS A 326 0.43 -30.40 7.26
N HIS A 327 -0.13 -30.08 6.10
CA HIS A 327 0.11 -28.82 5.40
C HIS A 327 -0.38 -27.61 6.20
N PHE A 328 -1.54 -27.73 6.85
CA PHE A 328 -2.00 -26.74 7.83
C PHE A 328 -1.05 -26.61 9.02
N ASP A 329 -0.53 -27.72 9.53
CA ASP A 329 0.42 -27.72 10.64
C ASP A 329 1.77 -27.12 10.26
N GLU A 330 2.21 -27.25 9.02
CA GLU A 330 3.46 -26.67 8.50
C GLU A 330 3.32 -25.18 8.19
N THR A 331 2.20 -24.79 7.56
CA THR A 331 1.92 -23.38 7.20
C THR A 331 1.46 -22.56 8.40
N GLN A 332 0.87 -23.22 9.40
CA GLN A 332 0.37 -22.62 10.64
C GLN A 332 0.82 -23.48 11.85
N PRO A 333 2.13 -23.42 12.19
CA PRO A 333 2.70 -24.24 13.25
C PRO A 333 1.99 -24.01 14.57
N ALA A 334 1.72 -25.11 15.27
CA ALA A 334 1.21 -25.04 16.63
C ALA A 334 2.31 -24.46 17.52
N GLU A 335 2.08 -23.26 18.04
CA GLU A 335 3.01 -22.62 18.95
C GLU A 335 2.59 -22.82 20.40
N ALA A 336 3.54 -23.28 21.22
CA ALA A 336 3.35 -23.42 22.65
C ALA A 336 3.18 -22.02 23.25
N SER A 337 2.11 -21.83 24.02
CA SER A 337 2.02 -20.59 24.79
C SER A 337 3.06 -20.60 25.91
N VAL A 338 3.58 -19.44 26.23
CA VAL A 338 4.51 -19.24 27.34
C VAL A 338 3.96 -18.14 28.24
N ALA A 339 4.02 -18.35 29.54
CA ALA A 339 3.85 -17.27 30.49
C ALA A 339 5.19 -16.53 30.59
N LEU A 340 5.17 -15.21 30.43
CA LEU A 340 6.40 -14.41 30.43
C LEU A 340 6.29 -13.16 31.28
N ARG A 341 7.43 -12.73 31.80
CA ARG A 341 7.62 -11.42 32.40
C ARG A 341 8.53 -10.57 31.53
N GLU A 342 8.28 -9.27 31.52
CA GLU A 342 9.00 -8.30 30.72
C GLU A 342 9.38 -7.08 31.57
N ILE A 343 10.63 -6.64 31.43
CA ILE A 343 11.13 -5.35 31.90
C ILE A 343 11.49 -4.53 30.67
N ARG A 344 10.93 -3.32 30.59
CA ARG A 344 11.20 -2.40 29.51
C ARG A 344 11.85 -1.13 30.03
N VAL A 345 12.95 -0.74 29.39
CA VAL A 345 13.62 0.54 29.59
C VAL A 345 13.35 1.41 28.36
N ALA A 346 12.67 2.53 28.55
CA ALA A 346 12.23 3.41 27.46
C ALA A 346 13.39 3.96 26.64
N LEU A 347 13.18 4.12 25.33
CA LEU A 347 14.15 4.69 24.41
C LEU A 347 14.34 6.19 24.68
N GLY A 348 15.59 6.63 24.83
CA GLY A 348 15.97 8.03 24.88
C GLY A 348 15.75 8.76 23.55
N LYS A 349 15.48 10.07 23.59
CA LYS A 349 15.26 10.90 22.39
C LYS A 349 16.57 11.20 21.67
N THR A 350 17.67 11.35 22.42
CA THR A 350 19.02 11.56 21.88
C THR A 350 19.87 10.29 21.95
N ASP A 351 20.99 10.27 21.23
CA ASP A 351 21.90 9.11 21.23
C ASP A 351 22.54 8.87 22.60
N GLU A 352 22.81 9.92 23.38
CA GLU A 352 23.29 9.83 24.77
C GLU A 352 22.24 9.20 25.68
N GLU A 353 20.97 9.60 25.55
CA GLU A 353 19.88 9.04 26.33
C GLU A 353 19.61 7.57 25.94
N ARG A 354 19.76 7.20 24.66
CA ARG A 354 19.68 5.79 24.22
C ARG A 354 20.82 4.96 24.79
N SER A 355 22.04 5.48 24.80
CA SER A 355 23.19 4.81 25.42
C SER A 355 22.99 4.60 26.93
N ALA A 356 22.44 5.61 27.62
CA ALA A 356 22.09 5.51 29.03
C ALA A 356 20.96 4.50 29.29
N ALA A 357 19.93 4.48 28.44
CA ALA A 357 18.81 3.54 28.53
C ALA A 357 19.27 2.09 28.32
N ARG A 358 20.17 1.86 27.36
CA ARG A 358 20.83 0.56 27.19
C ARG A 358 21.55 0.19 28.47
N LYS A 359 22.55 0.98 28.89
CA LYS A 359 23.33 0.70 30.11
C LYS A 359 22.46 0.39 31.33
N LYS A 360 21.35 1.10 31.52
CA LYS A 360 20.36 0.81 32.56
C LYS A 360 19.73 -0.58 32.40
N ALA A 361 19.30 -0.98 31.21
CA ALA A 361 18.79 -2.33 30.95
C ALA A 361 19.83 -3.42 31.26
N GLU A 362 21.10 -3.22 30.88
CA GLU A 362 22.20 -4.13 31.24
C GLU A 362 22.42 -4.21 32.76
N GLU A 363 22.30 -3.08 33.48
CA GLU A 363 22.38 -3.04 34.95
C GLU A 363 21.22 -3.81 35.62
N LEU A 364 19.98 -3.64 35.12
CA LEU A 364 18.81 -4.38 35.61
C LEU A 364 18.95 -5.88 35.34
N ARG A 365 19.45 -6.26 34.16
CA ARG A 365 19.77 -7.65 33.83
C ARG A 365 20.79 -8.22 34.82
N SER A 366 21.84 -7.47 35.13
CA SER A 366 22.88 -7.90 36.08
C SER A 366 22.31 -8.10 37.49
N ARG A 367 21.36 -7.28 37.95
CA ARG A 367 20.66 -7.48 39.24
C ARG A 367 19.93 -8.82 39.27
N ILE A 368 19.22 -9.14 38.18
CA ILE A 368 18.46 -10.37 38.05
C ILE A 368 19.39 -11.59 38.02
N GLU A 369 20.49 -11.51 37.26
CA GLU A 369 21.51 -12.56 37.21
C GLU A 369 22.21 -12.78 38.56
N LYS A 370 22.32 -11.75 39.40
CA LYS A 370 22.88 -11.82 40.76
C LYS A 370 21.90 -12.36 41.81
N GLY A 371 20.69 -12.76 41.40
CA GLY A 371 19.71 -13.45 42.24
C GLY A 371 18.55 -12.57 42.72
N GLU A 372 18.44 -11.32 42.27
CA GLU A 372 17.22 -10.55 42.51
C GLU A 372 16.09 -11.07 41.63
N SER A 373 14.89 -11.29 42.20
CA SER A 373 13.79 -11.83 41.40
C SER A 373 13.37 -10.84 40.30
N PHE A 374 13.14 -11.33 39.09
CA PHE A 374 12.70 -10.52 37.95
C PHE A 374 11.46 -9.68 38.30
N ALA A 375 10.50 -10.26 39.04
CA ALA A 375 9.29 -9.57 39.47
C ALA A 375 9.56 -8.37 40.41
N ALA A 376 10.58 -8.46 41.27
CA ALA A 376 10.96 -7.36 42.15
C ALA A 376 11.62 -6.23 41.34
N VAL A 377 12.57 -6.58 40.47
CA VAL A 377 13.21 -5.61 39.57
C VAL A 377 12.19 -4.96 38.66
N ALA A 378 11.21 -5.71 38.15
CA ALA A 378 10.14 -5.19 37.31
C ALA A 378 9.12 -4.32 38.07
N ALA A 379 8.93 -4.54 39.36
CA ALA A 379 8.08 -3.68 40.19
C ALA A 379 8.76 -2.33 40.46
N ASP A 380 10.08 -2.36 40.63
CA ASP A 380 10.95 -1.21 40.91
C ASP A 380 11.22 -0.39 39.64
N GLU A 381 11.68 -1.06 38.58
CA GLU A 381 12.28 -0.48 37.38
C GLU A 381 11.69 -1.13 36.12
N ASN A 382 10.62 -0.51 35.61
CA ASN A 382 9.89 -0.91 34.40
C ASN A 382 9.02 0.26 33.90
N VAL A 383 8.37 0.13 32.75
CA VAL A 383 7.34 1.10 32.33
C VAL A 383 6.10 1.01 33.22
N ALA A 384 5.41 2.14 33.42
CA ALA A 384 4.32 2.26 34.39
C ALA A 384 3.23 1.18 34.23
N GLU A 385 2.94 0.80 32.99
CA GLU A 385 1.94 -0.23 32.63
C GLU A 385 2.31 -1.63 33.14
N LEU A 386 3.60 -1.95 33.22
CA LEU A 386 4.11 -3.26 33.65
C LEU A 386 4.59 -3.30 35.10
N LYS A 387 4.90 -2.15 35.73
CA LYS A 387 5.27 -2.07 37.14
C LYS A 387 4.19 -2.66 38.06
N SER A 388 2.93 -2.30 37.83
CA SER A 388 1.79 -2.75 38.65
C SER A 388 1.56 -4.26 38.58
N LYS A 389 1.97 -4.89 37.47
CA LYS A 389 1.93 -6.34 37.24
C LYS A 389 3.24 -7.04 37.54
N LYS A 390 4.24 -6.33 38.11
CA LYS A 390 5.58 -6.88 38.38
C LYS A 390 6.21 -7.51 37.12
N GLY A 391 5.97 -6.89 35.96
CA GLY A 391 6.43 -7.35 34.66
C GLY A 391 5.58 -8.45 34.01
N ASP A 392 4.53 -8.96 34.63
CA ASP A 392 3.75 -10.09 34.09
C ASP A 392 2.96 -9.71 32.82
N ARG A 393 3.22 -10.44 31.73
CA ARG A 393 2.57 -10.30 30.42
C ARG A 393 1.52 -11.39 30.18
N GLY A 394 1.35 -12.31 31.13
CA GLY A 394 0.45 -13.44 31.00
C GLY A 394 0.95 -14.45 29.96
N THR A 395 0.01 -15.27 29.51
CA THR A 395 0.25 -16.38 28.57
C THR A 395 0.10 -15.90 27.14
N LEU A 396 1.19 -15.97 26.36
CA LEU A 396 1.24 -15.53 24.96
C LEU A 396 1.92 -16.59 24.08
N LYS A 397 1.57 -16.63 22.80
CA LYS A 397 2.33 -17.40 21.80
C LYS A 397 3.49 -16.54 21.27
N PRO A 398 4.66 -17.13 20.97
CA PRO A 398 5.77 -16.39 20.38
C PRO A 398 5.40 -15.56 19.13
N SER A 399 4.48 -16.03 18.28
CA SER A 399 3.97 -15.32 17.10
C SER A 399 3.17 -14.06 17.42
N GLU A 400 2.71 -13.92 18.66
CA GLU A 400 2.01 -12.73 19.16
C GLU A 400 2.98 -11.64 19.66
N LEU A 401 4.30 -11.93 19.66
CA LEU A 401 5.35 -11.01 20.06
C LEU A 401 6.03 -10.38 18.82
N PRO A 402 6.50 -9.12 18.91
CA PRO A 402 7.34 -8.53 17.87
C PRO A 402 8.76 -9.12 17.91
N GLU A 403 9.47 -9.08 16.78
CA GLU A 403 10.92 -9.33 16.75
C GLU A 403 11.68 -8.17 17.44
N PRO A 404 12.76 -8.43 18.21
CA PRO A 404 13.44 -9.72 18.44
C PRO A 404 12.92 -10.52 19.65
N LEU A 405 11.81 -10.12 20.30
CA LEU A 405 11.28 -10.82 21.47
C LEU A 405 10.76 -12.21 21.09
N ALA A 406 10.06 -12.31 19.96
CA ALA A 406 9.51 -13.58 19.46
C ALA A 406 10.58 -14.67 19.31
N SER A 407 11.68 -14.39 18.61
CA SER A 407 12.77 -15.35 18.43
C SER A 407 13.45 -15.69 19.76
N THR A 408 13.68 -14.69 20.61
CA THR A 408 14.38 -14.88 21.89
C THR A 408 13.55 -15.72 22.87
N VAL A 409 12.25 -15.48 22.95
CA VAL A 409 11.35 -16.22 23.84
C VAL A 409 11.22 -17.70 23.44
N LYS A 410 11.34 -18.02 22.13
CA LYS A 410 11.39 -19.41 21.66
C LYS A 410 12.61 -20.17 22.20
N GLU A 411 13.72 -19.48 22.42
CA GLU A 411 15.00 -20.07 22.82
C GLU A 411 15.22 -20.08 24.34
N LEU A 412 14.53 -19.22 25.11
CA LEU A 412 14.73 -19.12 26.55
C LEU A 412 14.17 -20.32 27.31
N GLU A 413 14.92 -20.77 28.32
CA GLU A 413 14.44 -21.73 29.30
C GLU A 413 13.62 -21.07 30.43
N GLU A 414 12.81 -21.88 31.13
CA GLU A 414 12.01 -21.41 32.25
C GLU A 414 12.92 -20.82 33.36
N GLY A 415 12.63 -19.59 33.77
CA GLY A 415 13.42 -18.82 34.72
C GLY A 415 14.63 -18.10 34.11
N GLN A 416 14.98 -18.34 32.84
CA GLN A 416 16.09 -17.66 32.19
C GLN A 416 15.71 -16.24 31.77
N VAL A 417 16.61 -15.27 32.04
CA VAL A 417 16.47 -13.89 31.57
C VAL A 417 17.17 -13.69 30.22
N SER A 418 16.52 -12.98 29.31
CA SER A 418 17.06 -12.66 27.99
C SER A 418 18.32 -11.77 28.05
N PRO A 419 19.10 -11.70 26.97
CA PRO A 419 19.93 -10.53 26.66
C PRO A 419 19.09 -9.25 26.62
N VAL A 420 19.76 -8.09 26.60
CA VAL A 420 19.08 -6.82 26.35
C VAL A 420 18.67 -6.76 24.89
N LEU A 421 17.36 -6.74 24.65
CA LEU A 421 16.76 -6.80 23.33
C LEU A 421 16.39 -5.39 22.86
N PRO A 422 17.00 -4.85 21.79
CA PRO A 422 16.61 -3.56 21.24
C PRO A 422 15.29 -3.68 20.47
N SER A 423 14.42 -2.69 20.63
CA SER A 423 13.20 -2.52 19.86
C SER A 423 13.07 -1.06 19.39
N GLU A 424 12.04 -0.75 18.59
CA GLU A 424 11.72 0.64 18.23
C GLU A 424 11.36 1.52 19.44
N ASP A 425 11.05 0.91 20.58
CA ASP A 425 10.39 1.57 21.70
C ASP A 425 11.15 1.43 23.03
N GLY A 426 12.34 0.84 22.98
CA GLY A 426 13.30 0.79 24.08
C GLY A 426 14.19 -0.43 24.07
N PHE A 427 14.62 -0.81 25.27
CA PHE A 427 15.38 -2.02 25.53
C PHE A 427 14.57 -2.94 26.44
N HIS A 428 14.45 -4.21 26.05
CA HIS A 428 13.63 -5.19 26.73
C HIS A 428 14.49 -6.28 27.36
N LEU A 429 14.07 -6.71 28.55
CA LEU A 429 14.44 -7.97 29.15
C LEU A 429 13.17 -8.80 29.27
N VAL A 430 13.24 -10.07 28.92
CA VAL A 430 12.13 -11.01 29.08
C VAL A 430 12.60 -12.23 29.87
N GLN A 431 11.71 -12.79 30.67
CA GLN A 431 11.91 -14.05 31.37
C GLN A 431 10.69 -14.93 31.13
N VAL A 432 10.92 -16.13 30.60
CA VAL A 432 9.87 -17.15 30.50
C VAL A 432 9.64 -17.70 31.91
N THR A 433 8.45 -17.46 32.47
CA THR A 433 8.11 -17.93 33.83
C THR A 433 7.49 -19.31 33.84
N GLN A 434 6.86 -19.69 32.72
CA GLN A 434 6.31 -21.03 32.55
C GLN A 434 6.20 -21.35 31.06
N LYS A 435 6.71 -22.50 30.63
CA LYS A 435 6.37 -23.06 29.32
C LYS A 435 5.08 -23.87 29.45
N LEU A 436 4.02 -23.50 28.74
CA LEU A 436 2.78 -24.27 28.76
C LEU A 436 2.84 -25.36 27.69
N PRO A 437 2.40 -26.59 28.01
CA PRO A 437 2.37 -27.65 27.03
C PRO A 437 1.42 -27.28 25.90
N LEU A 438 1.83 -27.57 24.66
CA LEU A 438 0.95 -27.57 23.51
C LEU A 438 -0.23 -28.49 23.79
N LEU A 439 -1.44 -27.93 23.86
CA LEU A 439 -2.65 -28.73 23.95
C LEU A 439 -2.84 -29.45 22.60
N GLU A 440 -2.74 -30.78 22.59
CA GLU A 440 -2.85 -31.61 21.38
C GLU A 440 -4.18 -31.40 20.60
N LYS A 441 -5.22 -30.84 21.24
CA LYS A 441 -6.54 -30.57 20.65
C LYS A 441 -7.06 -29.19 21.04
N ASP A 442 -6.46 -28.13 20.50
CA ASP A 442 -6.96 -26.77 20.62
C ASP A 442 -8.23 -26.58 19.75
N PRO A 443 -9.44 -26.35 20.33
CA PRO A 443 -10.66 -26.15 19.57
C PRO A 443 -10.61 -24.95 18.61
N ALA A 444 -9.83 -23.92 18.93
CA ALA A 444 -9.63 -22.78 18.05
C ALA A 444 -8.86 -23.17 16.79
N ARG A 445 -7.91 -24.11 16.94
CA ARG A 445 -7.11 -24.65 15.84
C ARG A 445 -7.91 -25.56 14.93
N GLU A 446 -8.80 -26.37 15.50
CA GLU A 446 -9.75 -27.17 14.71
C GLU A 446 -10.73 -26.31 13.91
N LYS A 447 -11.22 -25.23 14.52
CA LYS A 447 -12.07 -24.26 13.83
C LYS A 447 -11.34 -23.60 12.66
N LEU A 448 -10.10 -23.16 12.88
CA LEU A 448 -9.28 -22.51 11.86
C LEU A 448 -8.95 -23.46 10.70
N PHE A 449 -8.60 -24.72 11.00
CA PHE A 449 -8.39 -25.75 9.98
C PHE A 449 -9.65 -25.96 9.13
N ALA A 450 -10.83 -26.03 9.76
CA ALA A 450 -12.10 -26.20 9.06
C ALA A 450 -12.43 -25.00 8.15
N GLU A 451 -12.18 -23.76 8.60
CA GLU A 451 -12.38 -22.54 7.82
C GLU A 451 -11.42 -22.45 6.63
N LYS A 452 -10.17 -22.89 6.80
CA LYS A 452 -9.12 -22.83 5.77
C LYS A 452 -9.07 -24.04 4.84
N ARG A 453 -9.82 -25.10 5.13
CA ARG A 453 -9.71 -26.39 4.43
C ARG A 453 -9.77 -26.28 2.90
N ASP A 454 -10.75 -25.56 2.36
CA ASP A 454 -10.93 -25.50 0.90
C ASP A 454 -9.84 -24.69 0.19
N GLU A 455 -9.31 -23.66 0.87
CA GLU A 455 -8.14 -22.89 0.43
C GLU A 455 -6.90 -23.78 0.43
N LEU A 456 -6.64 -24.48 1.54
CA LEU A 456 -5.53 -25.42 1.71
C LEU A 456 -5.60 -26.57 0.71
N THR A 457 -6.79 -27.10 0.40
CA THR A 457 -6.96 -28.13 -0.63
C THR A 457 -6.55 -27.60 -2.00
N ARG A 458 -7.09 -26.45 -2.42
CA ARG A 458 -6.72 -25.88 -3.74
C ARG A 458 -5.24 -25.58 -3.83
N GLU A 459 -4.65 -25.08 -2.75
CA GLU A 459 -3.22 -24.78 -2.68
C GLU A 459 -2.37 -26.05 -2.74
N LEU A 460 -2.62 -27.02 -1.86
CA LEU A 460 -1.86 -28.26 -1.77
C LEU A 460 -2.00 -29.10 -3.04
N GLU A 461 -3.21 -29.24 -3.58
CA GLU A 461 -3.42 -29.98 -4.83
C GLU A 461 -2.80 -29.28 -6.03
N ARG A 462 -2.67 -27.96 -6.03
CA ARG A 462 -1.90 -27.23 -7.06
C ARG A 462 -0.40 -27.52 -6.91
N THR A 463 0.14 -27.42 -5.70
CA THR A 463 1.56 -27.71 -5.42
C THR A 463 1.89 -29.15 -5.79
N LYS A 464 1.06 -30.12 -5.40
CA LYS A 464 1.21 -31.53 -5.77
C LYS A 464 1.22 -31.76 -7.28
N ARG A 465 0.38 -31.05 -8.04
CA ARG A 465 0.39 -31.13 -9.51
C ARG A 465 1.67 -30.58 -10.09
N GLU A 466 2.12 -29.42 -9.61
CA GLU A 466 3.40 -28.84 -10.02
C GLU A 466 4.58 -29.75 -9.67
N ASP A 467 4.59 -30.38 -8.48
CA ASP A 467 5.61 -31.30 -8.02
C ASP A 467 5.61 -32.61 -8.82
N ALA A 468 4.44 -33.16 -9.12
CA ALA A 468 4.30 -34.35 -9.97
C ALA A 468 4.82 -34.07 -11.39
N ALA A 469 4.46 -32.92 -11.98
CA ALA A 469 4.98 -32.50 -13.28
C ALA A 469 6.51 -32.28 -13.24
N ARG A 470 7.02 -31.64 -12.18
CA ARG A 470 8.47 -31.46 -11.99
C ARG A 470 9.19 -32.79 -11.83
N ALA A 471 8.65 -33.73 -11.06
CA ALA A 471 9.22 -35.04 -10.85
C ALA A 471 9.24 -35.85 -12.16
N GLN A 472 8.18 -35.77 -12.94
CA GLN A 472 8.13 -36.39 -14.27
C GLN A 472 9.20 -35.81 -15.20
N LEU A 473 9.38 -34.48 -15.22
CA LEU A 473 10.47 -33.86 -15.98
C LEU A 473 11.85 -34.23 -15.43
N ALA A 474 12.03 -34.31 -14.11
CA ALA A 474 13.30 -34.72 -13.52
C ALA A 474 13.66 -36.17 -13.91
N GLU A 475 12.68 -37.08 -13.90
CA GLU A 475 12.88 -38.46 -14.34
C GLU A 475 13.13 -38.55 -15.85
N LEU A 476 12.45 -37.74 -16.66
CA LEU A 476 12.73 -37.60 -18.09
C LEU A 476 14.17 -37.12 -18.32
N SER A 477 14.59 -36.04 -17.67
CA SER A 477 15.96 -35.52 -17.75
C SER A 477 17.00 -36.56 -17.33
N LYS A 478 16.75 -37.30 -16.24
CA LYS A 478 17.62 -38.38 -15.78
C LYS A 478 17.68 -39.56 -16.76
N SER A 479 16.55 -39.98 -17.33
CA SER A 479 16.49 -41.09 -18.29
C SER A 479 17.13 -40.74 -19.64
N LEU A 480 17.08 -39.47 -20.02
CA LEU A 480 17.81 -38.94 -21.18
C LEU A 480 19.33 -38.99 -20.94
N GLY A 481 19.78 -38.63 -19.72
CA GLY A 481 21.18 -38.76 -19.30
C GLY A 481 22.18 -37.95 -20.12
N GLU A 482 23.48 -38.11 -19.86
CA GLU A 482 24.53 -37.41 -20.60
C GLU A 482 24.60 -37.81 -22.09
N SER A 483 24.16 -39.02 -22.43
CA SER A 483 24.11 -39.48 -23.83
C SER A 483 23.11 -38.71 -24.69
N ALA A 484 22.16 -37.99 -24.07
CA ALA A 484 21.25 -37.06 -24.75
C ALA A 484 21.77 -35.61 -24.80
N ASN A 485 22.85 -35.27 -24.08
CA ASN A 485 23.48 -33.93 -24.09
C ASN A 485 24.33 -33.70 -25.36
N THR A 486 23.73 -33.96 -26.51
CA THR A 486 24.35 -33.74 -27.82
C THR A 486 23.27 -33.39 -28.84
N THR A 487 23.61 -32.52 -29.78
CA THR A 487 22.72 -32.09 -30.85
C THR A 487 22.38 -33.21 -31.85
N GLN A 488 23.13 -34.32 -31.81
CA GLN A 488 22.93 -35.49 -32.68
C GLN A 488 21.96 -36.54 -32.11
N SER A 489 21.59 -36.45 -30.83
CA SER A 489 20.71 -37.43 -30.19
C SER A 489 19.24 -37.16 -30.52
N THR A 490 18.49 -38.20 -30.90
CA THR A 490 17.03 -38.11 -31.11
C THR A 490 16.22 -38.31 -29.83
N ALA A 491 16.88 -38.71 -28.73
CA ALA A 491 16.21 -39.13 -27.51
C ALA A 491 15.32 -38.04 -26.90
N PHE A 492 15.79 -36.78 -26.88
CA PHE A 492 14.99 -35.65 -26.38
C PHE A 492 13.74 -35.42 -27.24
N ALA A 493 13.90 -35.47 -28.57
CA ALA A 493 12.78 -35.27 -29.50
C ALA A 493 11.74 -36.40 -29.41
N GLU A 494 12.17 -37.64 -29.18
CA GLU A 494 11.27 -38.78 -28.95
C GLU A 494 10.53 -38.65 -27.60
N ALA A 495 11.23 -38.21 -26.55
CA ALA A 495 10.62 -37.92 -25.25
C ALA A 495 9.59 -36.78 -25.34
N ALA A 496 9.90 -35.72 -26.10
CA ALA A 496 8.97 -34.62 -26.34
C ALA A 496 7.69 -35.09 -27.05
N LYS A 497 7.81 -35.90 -28.11
CA LYS A 497 6.66 -36.50 -28.81
C LYS A 497 5.78 -37.34 -27.90
N LYS A 498 6.38 -38.03 -26.93
CA LYS A 498 5.68 -38.95 -26.04
C LYS A 498 5.02 -38.26 -24.86
N SER A 499 5.64 -37.20 -24.33
CA SER A 499 5.31 -36.68 -23.00
C SER A 499 4.93 -35.20 -22.96
N SER A 500 5.25 -34.40 -23.97
CA SER A 500 4.97 -32.97 -23.90
C SER A 500 3.50 -32.63 -24.16
N HIS A 501 2.97 -31.67 -23.41
CA HIS A 501 1.64 -31.07 -23.59
C HIS A 501 1.65 -29.88 -24.57
N ALA A 502 2.80 -29.57 -25.18
CA ALA A 502 2.93 -28.50 -26.17
C ALA A 502 2.47 -28.94 -27.57
N LYS A 503 2.14 -27.99 -28.46
CA LYS A 503 1.82 -28.30 -29.86
C LYS A 503 3.08 -28.71 -30.61
N SER A 504 4.24 -28.11 -30.27
CA SER A 504 5.55 -28.50 -30.78
C SER A 504 5.96 -29.94 -30.47
N ALA A 505 5.25 -30.65 -29.56
CA ALA A 505 5.50 -32.05 -29.23
C ALA A 505 5.58 -32.94 -30.47
N THR A 506 4.68 -32.75 -31.45
CA THR A 506 4.66 -33.53 -32.70
C THR A 506 5.94 -33.39 -33.54
N GLU A 507 6.64 -32.27 -33.38
CA GLU A 507 7.92 -31.96 -34.02
C GLU A 507 9.12 -32.26 -33.11
N GLY A 508 8.91 -33.01 -32.02
CA GLY A 508 9.96 -33.31 -31.05
C GLY A 508 10.32 -32.13 -30.15
N GLY A 509 9.35 -31.23 -29.93
CA GLY A 509 9.53 -30.05 -29.10
C GLY A 509 10.29 -28.92 -29.79
N ASP A 510 10.48 -28.99 -31.11
CA ASP A 510 11.30 -28.03 -31.87
C ASP A 510 10.62 -26.66 -31.97
N LEU A 511 11.25 -25.68 -31.33
CA LEU A 511 10.82 -24.28 -31.34
C LEU A 511 11.46 -23.50 -32.50
N GLY A 512 12.35 -24.12 -33.28
CA GLY A 512 13.08 -23.48 -34.36
C GLY A 512 14.08 -22.45 -33.84
N ILE A 513 14.23 -21.36 -34.58
CA ILE A 513 15.06 -20.22 -34.17
C ILE A 513 14.25 -19.37 -33.19
N VAL A 514 14.78 -19.25 -31.98
CA VAL A 514 14.23 -18.46 -30.89
C VAL A 514 15.10 -17.22 -30.70
N ILE A 515 14.48 -16.06 -30.72
CA ILE A 515 15.08 -14.80 -30.31
C ILE A 515 14.82 -14.67 -28.79
N LEU A 516 15.88 -14.59 -27.99
CA LEU A 516 15.78 -14.37 -26.55
C LEU A 516 15.30 -12.91 -26.32
N GLY A 517 14.03 -12.75 -25.93
CA GLY A 517 13.32 -11.47 -25.87
C GLY A 517 12.06 -11.47 -26.73
N GLU A 518 11.83 -10.38 -27.47
CA GLU A 518 10.71 -10.26 -28.42
C GLU A 518 10.94 -11.15 -29.65
N ASN A 519 9.95 -12.00 -29.95
CA ASN A 519 10.02 -13.00 -31.02
C ASN A 519 8.62 -13.27 -31.63
N LYS A 520 7.92 -12.20 -32.02
CA LYS A 520 6.51 -12.25 -32.49
C LYS A 520 6.30 -13.09 -33.74
N ASP A 521 7.31 -13.23 -34.59
CA ASP A 521 7.21 -13.97 -35.85
C ASP A 521 7.24 -15.50 -35.65
N ASN A 522 7.58 -15.96 -34.44
CA ASN A 522 7.59 -17.38 -34.09
C ASN A 522 6.36 -17.72 -33.23
N ALA A 523 5.34 -18.31 -33.87
CA ALA A 523 4.08 -18.69 -33.22
C ALA A 523 4.23 -19.74 -32.08
N LYS A 524 5.38 -20.43 -31.99
CA LYS A 524 5.65 -21.43 -30.95
C LYS A 524 6.12 -20.81 -29.63
N ILE A 525 6.42 -19.50 -29.60
CA ILE A 525 6.95 -18.82 -28.41
C ILE A 525 5.92 -18.73 -27.28
N ASP A 526 4.63 -18.74 -27.59
CA ASP A 526 3.57 -18.80 -26.59
C ASP A 526 3.58 -20.12 -25.77
N GLU A 527 4.36 -21.13 -26.18
CA GLU A 527 4.59 -22.36 -25.42
C GLU A 527 5.67 -22.20 -24.34
N ILE A 528 6.52 -21.17 -24.42
CA ILE A 528 7.61 -20.89 -23.46
C ILE A 528 7.60 -19.44 -22.95
N GLY A 529 6.47 -18.75 -23.12
CA GLY A 529 6.37 -17.33 -22.88
C GLY A 529 4.97 -16.78 -23.15
N ALA A 530 4.84 -15.46 -23.27
CA ALA A 530 3.55 -14.81 -23.47
C ALA A 530 3.68 -13.55 -24.33
N ASN A 531 2.66 -13.28 -25.16
CA ASN A 531 2.56 -12.08 -26.00
C ASN A 531 3.71 -11.92 -27.00
N GLY A 532 4.25 -13.04 -27.50
CA GLY A 532 5.41 -13.04 -28.40
C GLY A 532 6.74 -12.74 -27.72
N TYR A 533 6.81 -12.84 -26.39
CA TYR A 533 8.07 -12.76 -25.61
C TYR A 533 8.39 -14.11 -24.99
N VAL A 534 9.67 -14.48 -24.99
CA VAL A 534 10.19 -15.63 -24.22
C VAL A 534 10.16 -15.30 -22.73
N ASP A 535 9.75 -16.25 -21.90
CA ASP A 535 9.75 -16.09 -20.43
C ASP A 535 11.18 -15.88 -19.90
N GLU A 536 11.34 -15.00 -18.91
CA GLU A 536 12.64 -14.65 -18.33
C GLU A 536 13.34 -15.88 -17.73
N SER A 537 12.59 -16.76 -17.05
CA SER A 537 13.14 -18.00 -16.47
C SER A 537 13.74 -18.94 -17.53
N ILE A 538 13.16 -18.94 -18.74
CA ILE A 538 13.65 -19.71 -19.88
C ILE A 538 14.87 -19.02 -20.50
N THR A 539 14.87 -17.69 -20.54
CA THR A 539 16.03 -16.91 -21.01
C THR A 539 17.25 -17.17 -20.12
N ASP A 540 17.09 -17.06 -18.81
CA ASP A 540 18.16 -17.26 -17.84
C ASP A 540 18.76 -18.65 -17.97
N ILE A 541 17.92 -19.70 -17.92
CA ILE A 541 18.42 -21.08 -17.99
C ILE A 541 19.12 -21.36 -19.31
N VAL A 542 18.61 -20.84 -20.44
CA VAL A 542 19.22 -21.05 -21.76
C VAL A 542 20.58 -20.36 -21.86
N THR A 543 20.78 -19.23 -21.19
CA THR A 543 22.08 -18.54 -21.19
C THR A 543 23.16 -19.26 -20.38
N GLU A 544 22.77 -20.18 -19.50
CA GLU A 544 23.69 -21.03 -18.72
C GLU A 544 24.09 -22.32 -19.47
N LEU A 545 23.33 -22.73 -20.49
CA LEU A 545 23.55 -23.99 -21.20
C LEU A 545 24.63 -23.89 -22.28
N SER A 546 25.32 -25.02 -22.48
CA SER A 546 26.13 -25.27 -23.68
C SER A 546 25.32 -25.92 -24.80
N ALA A 547 25.77 -25.82 -26.05
CA ALA A 547 25.11 -26.48 -27.17
C ALA A 547 25.07 -28.01 -26.98
N GLY A 548 23.88 -28.59 -27.15
CA GLY A 548 23.55 -29.99 -26.88
C GLY A 548 22.96 -30.22 -25.48
N GLU A 549 23.21 -29.34 -24.51
CA GLU A 549 22.87 -29.53 -23.11
C GLU A 549 21.37 -29.39 -22.84
N ILE A 550 20.88 -30.24 -21.93
CA ILE A 550 19.50 -30.24 -21.45
C ILE A 550 19.43 -29.55 -20.08
N SER A 551 18.48 -28.64 -19.93
CA SER A 551 18.24 -27.92 -18.68
C SER A 551 17.74 -28.84 -17.57
N ARG A 552 17.89 -28.38 -16.33
CA ARG A 552 17.01 -28.81 -15.23
C ARG A 552 15.55 -28.40 -15.51
N PRO A 553 14.55 -29.03 -14.85
CA PRO A 553 13.18 -28.54 -14.91
C PRO A 553 13.10 -27.06 -14.50
N VAL A 554 12.48 -26.25 -15.36
CA VAL A 554 12.32 -24.79 -15.19
C VAL A 554 10.84 -24.44 -15.24
N LYS A 555 10.40 -23.54 -14.35
CA LYS A 555 9.01 -23.08 -14.27
C LYS A 555 8.88 -21.70 -14.94
N SER A 556 8.05 -21.63 -15.97
CA SER A 556 7.63 -20.39 -16.63
C SER A 556 6.23 -19.98 -16.17
N ALA A 557 5.71 -18.86 -16.70
CA ALA A 557 4.31 -18.47 -16.55
C ALA A 557 3.32 -19.49 -17.15
N LYS A 558 3.74 -20.34 -18.09
CA LYS A 558 2.89 -21.36 -18.72
C LYS A 558 2.85 -22.67 -17.94
N GLY A 559 3.97 -23.08 -17.35
CA GLY A 559 4.07 -24.31 -16.58
C GLY A 559 5.52 -24.75 -16.47
N LEU A 560 5.79 -26.06 -16.48
CA LEU A 560 7.15 -26.55 -16.36
C LEU A 560 7.71 -27.02 -17.69
N HIS A 561 9.01 -26.78 -17.88
CA HIS A 561 9.73 -27.12 -19.09
C HIS A 561 11.04 -27.86 -18.78
N LEU A 562 11.42 -28.77 -19.66
CA LEU A 562 12.82 -29.04 -19.95
C LEU A 562 13.17 -28.35 -21.26
N VAL A 563 14.35 -27.74 -21.34
CA VAL A 563 14.81 -27.04 -22.54
C VAL A 563 16.14 -27.64 -22.96
N GLN A 564 16.29 -27.93 -24.24
CA GLN A 564 17.57 -28.32 -24.82
C GLN A 564 18.06 -27.20 -25.73
N LEU A 565 19.27 -26.72 -25.48
CA LEU A 565 19.92 -25.75 -26.36
C LEU A 565 20.60 -26.51 -27.50
N LEU A 566 20.16 -26.30 -28.74
CA LEU A 566 20.74 -26.98 -29.90
C LEU A 566 21.91 -26.18 -30.48
N GLU A 567 21.75 -24.87 -30.58
CA GLU A 567 22.72 -24.01 -31.26
C GLU A 567 22.62 -22.59 -30.72
N VAL A 568 23.76 -21.97 -30.41
CA VAL A 568 23.84 -20.52 -30.22
C VAL A 568 24.26 -19.92 -31.55
N LEU A 569 23.38 -19.14 -32.16
CA LEU A 569 23.69 -18.47 -33.41
C LEU A 569 24.53 -17.23 -33.11
N PRO A 570 25.56 -16.92 -33.93
CA PRO A 570 26.34 -15.72 -33.76
C PRO A 570 25.43 -14.48 -33.80
N SER A 571 25.50 -13.68 -32.73
CA SER A 571 24.79 -12.40 -32.65
C SER A 571 25.80 -11.29 -32.80
N GLU A 572 25.95 -10.81 -34.03
CA GLU A 572 26.75 -9.63 -34.32
C GLU A 572 25.90 -8.37 -34.13
N ASN A 573 26.56 -7.23 -33.95
CA ASN A 573 25.86 -5.96 -34.05
C ASN A 573 25.25 -5.85 -35.46
N LYS A 574 24.04 -5.30 -35.56
CA LYS A 574 23.47 -4.96 -36.87
C LYS A 574 24.49 -4.13 -37.64
N ALA A 575 24.74 -4.47 -38.89
CA ALA A 575 25.77 -3.79 -39.68
C ALA A 575 25.45 -2.29 -39.80
N LEU A 576 26.47 -1.43 -39.87
CA LEU A 576 26.28 0.01 -40.04
C LEU A 576 25.34 0.32 -41.22
N THR A 577 25.43 -0.43 -42.32
CA THR A 577 24.54 -0.28 -43.48
C THR A 577 23.07 -0.55 -43.19
N GLU A 578 22.77 -1.42 -42.23
CA GLU A 578 21.40 -1.78 -41.81
C GLU A 578 20.79 -0.69 -40.91
N VAL A 579 21.58 -0.18 -39.97
CA VAL A 579 21.12 0.84 -39.00
C VAL A 579 21.43 2.28 -39.43
N ARG A 580 22.09 2.48 -40.58
CA ARG A 580 22.51 3.81 -41.07
C ARG A 580 21.37 4.81 -41.08
N LYS A 581 20.21 4.43 -41.63
CA LYS A 581 19.04 5.31 -41.72
C LYS A 581 18.47 5.67 -40.35
N GLU A 582 18.50 4.75 -39.40
CA GLU A 582 18.07 4.99 -38.03
C GLU A 582 19.03 5.96 -37.32
N ILE A 583 20.34 5.77 -37.50
CA ILE A 583 21.37 6.67 -36.96
C ILE A 583 21.27 8.06 -37.58
N GLU A 584 21.13 8.14 -38.90
CA GLU A 584 20.92 9.40 -39.62
C GLU A 584 19.66 10.11 -39.13
N GLN A 585 18.58 9.37 -38.85
CA GLN A 585 17.38 9.94 -38.27
C GLN A 585 17.65 10.50 -36.87
N ARG A 586 18.25 9.72 -35.96
CA ARG A 586 18.59 10.16 -34.59
C ARG A 586 19.52 11.37 -34.59
N LEU A 587 20.54 11.38 -35.45
CA LEU A 587 21.46 12.50 -35.61
C LEU A 587 20.76 13.74 -36.20
N THR A 588 19.84 13.55 -37.16
CA THR A 588 19.05 14.64 -37.75
C THR A 588 18.24 15.32 -36.66
N GLU A 589 17.58 14.50 -35.85
CA GLU A 589 16.78 14.88 -34.71
C GLU A 589 17.59 15.65 -33.65
N THR A 590 18.74 15.13 -33.21
CA THR A 590 19.62 15.82 -32.25
C THR A 590 20.16 17.14 -32.78
N LYS A 591 20.56 17.21 -34.05
CA LYS A 591 21.04 18.47 -34.64
C LYS A 591 19.93 19.47 -34.86
N ALA A 592 18.72 19.03 -35.21
CA ALA A 592 17.56 19.92 -35.33
C ALA A 592 17.21 20.55 -33.97
N GLU A 593 17.31 19.79 -32.88
CA GLU A 593 17.19 20.34 -31.52
C GLU A 593 18.22 21.42 -31.22
N GLN A 594 19.49 21.19 -31.59
CA GLN A 594 20.56 22.19 -31.41
C GLN A 594 20.27 23.48 -32.20
N LEU A 595 19.81 23.37 -33.44
CA LEU A 595 19.41 24.53 -34.25
C LEU A 595 18.25 25.29 -33.61
N VAL A 596 17.26 24.59 -33.04
CA VAL A 596 16.16 25.22 -32.31
C VAL A 596 16.66 25.95 -31.06
N VAL A 597 17.59 25.36 -30.29
CA VAL A 597 18.22 26.03 -29.13
C VAL A 597 18.90 27.35 -29.56
N GLU A 598 19.69 27.30 -30.62
CA GLU A 598 20.39 28.47 -31.15
C GLU A 598 19.42 29.55 -31.65
N ALA A 599 18.40 29.12 -32.40
CA ALA A 599 17.36 30.00 -32.91
C ALA A 599 16.57 30.66 -31.78
N MET A 600 16.18 29.92 -30.74
CA MET A 600 15.48 30.47 -29.57
C MET A 600 16.33 31.47 -28.79
N SER A 601 17.62 31.16 -28.60
CA SER A 601 18.56 32.09 -27.96
C SER A 601 18.66 33.40 -28.75
N LYS A 602 18.71 33.31 -30.09
CA LYS A 602 18.75 34.48 -30.97
C LYS A 602 17.43 35.27 -30.94
N LEU A 603 16.30 34.61 -31.15
CA LEU A 603 14.97 35.24 -31.14
C LEU A 603 14.70 35.95 -29.81
N ARG A 604 15.08 35.35 -28.69
CA ARG A 604 14.97 35.99 -27.38
C ARG A 604 15.78 37.28 -27.28
N LYS A 605 17.03 37.28 -27.78
CA LYS A 605 17.89 38.48 -27.79
C LYS A 605 17.31 39.56 -28.70
N ASP A 606 16.81 39.19 -29.87
CA ASP A 606 16.21 40.09 -30.84
C ASP A 606 14.91 40.72 -30.31
N LEU A 607 14.16 39.97 -29.51
CA LEU A 607 12.90 40.41 -28.90
C LEU A 607 13.07 41.12 -27.54
N ALA A 608 14.23 41.04 -26.89
CA ALA A 608 14.45 41.63 -25.58
C ALA A 608 14.44 43.17 -25.65
N PRO A 609 13.70 43.87 -24.76
CA PRO A 609 13.67 45.33 -24.77
C PRO A 609 15.05 45.91 -24.46
N GLY A 610 15.60 46.69 -25.39
CA GLY A 610 16.89 47.36 -25.24
C GLY A 610 16.90 48.30 -24.04
N ALA A 611 17.94 48.21 -23.20
CA ALA A 611 18.20 49.19 -22.14
C ALA A 611 18.27 50.60 -22.76
N GLY A 612 17.27 51.44 -22.50
CA GLY A 612 17.23 52.83 -22.97
C GLY A 612 16.18 53.20 -24.01
N GLY A 613 15.17 52.37 -24.28
CA GLY A 613 13.93 52.84 -24.94
C GLY A 613 14.05 53.22 -26.43
N LYS A 614 14.99 52.64 -27.17
CA LYS A 614 14.94 52.59 -28.64
C LYS A 614 14.78 51.14 -29.12
N PRO A 615 13.93 50.87 -30.13
CA PRO A 615 13.67 49.51 -30.58
C PRO A 615 14.90 48.94 -31.28
N ALA A 616 15.34 47.74 -30.89
CA ALA A 616 16.06 46.88 -31.84
C ALA A 616 15.08 46.57 -32.99
N GLU A 617 15.54 46.62 -34.24
CA GLU A 617 14.69 46.88 -35.41
C GLU A 617 13.52 45.88 -35.69
N LYS A 618 12.36 46.50 -35.97
CA LYS A 618 11.37 46.26 -37.06
C LYS A 618 10.29 45.17 -36.98
N ARG A 619 10.27 44.23 -36.04
CA ARG A 619 9.12 43.31 -35.91
C ARG A 619 8.68 43.14 -34.46
N SER A 620 7.40 43.31 -34.21
CA SER A 620 6.75 42.98 -32.95
C SER A 620 6.83 41.48 -32.65
N PHE A 621 6.70 41.10 -31.37
CA PHE A 621 6.61 39.69 -30.97
C PHE A 621 5.50 38.97 -31.75
N GLU A 622 4.38 39.64 -31.99
CA GLU A 622 3.26 39.11 -32.80
C GLU A 622 3.68 38.78 -34.24
N GLU A 623 4.43 39.66 -34.90
CA GLU A 623 4.90 39.41 -36.27
C GLU A 623 5.94 38.29 -36.35
N ILE A 624 6.77 38.15 -35.32
CA ILE A 624 7.77 37.06 -35.23
C ILE A 624 7.06 35.75 -34.90
N ALA A 625 6.16 35.71 -33.92
CA ALA A 625 5.34 34.54 -33.60
C ALA A 625 4.54 34.05 -34.81
N LYS A 626 3.95 34.96 -35.59
CA LYS A 626 3.23 34.62 -36.84
C LYS A 626 4.10 33.97 -37.91
N ALA A 627 5.38 34.36 -38.00
CA ALA A 627 6.25 33.92 -39.08
C ALA A 627 7.15 32.75 -38.69
N GLU A 628 7.53 32.67 -37.41
CA GLU A 628 8.54 31.75 -36.92
C GLU A 628 7.96 30.68 -35.99
N SER A 629 6.73 30.78 -35.50
CA SER A 629 6.17 29.70 -34.66
C SER A 629 5.83 28.47 -35.50
N ASP A 630 6.19 27.29 -35.01
CA ASP A 630 5.84 26.00 -35.63
C ASP A 630 4.45 25.47 -35.17
N GLY A 631 3.79 26.16 -34.22
CA GLY A 631 2.51 25.76 -33.62
C GLY A 631 1.25 26.33 -34.31
N SER A 632 0.11 25.68 -34.09
CA SER A 632 -1.19 26.06 -34.68
C SER A 632 -1.74 27.44 -34.24
N ASP A 633 -1.27 27.97 -33.12
CA ASP A 633 -1.61 29.28 -32.53
C ASP A 633 -0.86 30.46 -33.16
N ALA A 634 0.08 30.20 -34.08
CA ALA A 634 0.74 31.20 -34.90
C ALA A 634 -0.24 32.14 -35.61
N LYS A 635 -1.45 31.66 -35.96
CA LYS A 635 -2.48 32.43 -36.69
C LYS A 635 -2.98 33.67 -35.93
N GLU A 636 -3.08 33.61 -34.61
CA GLU A 636 -3.48 34.75 -33.77
C GLU A 636 -2.27 35.54 -33.21
N GLY A 637 -1.07 35.25 -33.72
CA GLY A 637 0.17 35.78 -33.14
C GLY A 637 0.42 35.27 -31.72
N GLY A 638 0.00 34.03 -31.44
CA GLY A 638 0.24 33.36 -30.17
C GLY A 638 -0.42 34.02 -28.96
N LEU A 639 -1.50 34.78 -29.12
CA LEU A 639 -2.16 35.47 -28.00
C LEU A 639 -2.95 34.50 -27.12
N TRP A 640 -2.56 34.38 -25.86
CA TRP A 640 -3.26 33.64 -24.84
C TRP A 640 -3.83 34.62 -23.81
N LYS A 641 -5.14 34.60 -23.60
CA LYS A 641 -5.86 35.49 -22.67
C LYS A 641 -6.28 34.73 -21.42
N ASP A 642 -6.39 35.44 -20.31
CA ASP A 642 -6.92 34.94 -19.04
C ASP A 642 -6.23 33.67 -18.50
N VAL A 643 -4.92 33.55 -18.77
CA VAL A 643 -4.11 32.40 -18.33
C VAL A 643 -3.92 32.47 -16.81
N SER A 644 -4.44 31.47 -16.09
CA SER A 644 -4.28 31.36 -14.63
C SER A 644 -2.89 30.82 -14.29
N LEU A 645 -2.19 31.46 -13.34
CA LEU A 645 -0.88 31.00 -12.86
C LEU A 645 -0.95 30.04 -11.63
N SER A 646 -2.10 29.44 -11.34
CA SER A 646 -2.29 28.48 -10.22
C SER A 646 -2.03 27.03 -10.61
N GLU A 647 -1.36 26.26 -9.74
CA GLU A 647 -1.13 24.82 -9.89
C GLU A 647 -2.42 23.98 -10.00
N GLU A 648 -3.54 24.45 -9.45
CA GLU A 648 -4.84 23.75 -9.47
C GLU A 648 -5.64 24.00 -10.75
N ASP A 649 -5.48 25.19 -11.34
CA ASP A 649 -6.01 25.56 -12.65
C ASP A 649 -5.10 25.08 -13.78
N ALA A 650 -4.30 24.03 -13.53
CA ALA A 650 -3.53 23.32 -14.55
C ALA A 650 -4.31 23.04 -15.85
N PRO A 651 -5.63 22.71 -15.82
CA PRO A 651 -6.40 22.59 -17.05
C PRO A 651 -6.38 23.84 -17.90
N THR A 652 -6.33 25.06 -17.38
CA THR A 652 -6.46 26.27 -18.22
C THR A 652 -5.19 26.60 -19.00
N VAL A 653 -4.02 26.49 -18.36
CA VAL A 653 -2.72 26.60 -19.04
C VAL A 653 -2.49 25.39 -19.92
N ALA A 654 -2.81 24.20 -19.41
CA ALA A 654 -2.67 22.99 -20.19
C ALA A 654 -3.65 22.96 -21.36
N ASP A 655 -4.89 23.45 -21.27
CA ASP A 655 -5.89 23.53 -22.36
C ASP A 655 -5.41 24.50 -23.45
N ALA A 656 -4.77 25.61 -23.05
CA ALA A 656 -4.11 26.53 -23.97
C ALA A 656 -2.95 25.85 -24.73
N VAL A 657 -2.25 24.90 -24.09
CA VAL A 657 -1.14 24.12 -24.68
C VAL A 657 -1.61 22.79 -25.34
N GLN A 658 -2.71 22.18 -24.86
CA GLN A 658 -3.18 20.81 -25.13
C GLN A 658 -3.77 20.62 -26.51
N ARG A 659 -3.96 21.72 -27.26
CA ARG A 659 -4.19 21.62 -28.70
C ARG A 659 -3.08 20.83 -29.41
N GLU A 660 -1.92 20.62 -28.77
CA GLU A 660 -0.84 19.75 -29.24
C GLU A 660 -0.34 18.80 -28.10
N VAL A 661 -0.92 17.59 -28.07
CA VAL A 661 -0.66 16.32 -27.34
C VAL A 661 0.55 16.21 -26.37
N TYR A 662 0.37 16.37 -25.04
CA TYR A 662 1.27 15.84 -23.97
C TYR A 662 0.61 15.82 -22.55
N SER A 663 1.24 15.20 -21.54
CA SER A 663 0.69 15.07 -20.16
C SER A 663 0.70 16.41 -19.38
N VAL A 664 -0.44 16.69 -18.75
CA VAL A 664 -0.95 18.02 -18.37
C VAL A 664 -0.23 18.67 -17.18
N ARG A 665 0.29 17.90 -16.21
CA ARG A 665 0.74 18.47 -14.91
C ARG A 665 2.18 18.97 -14.88
N GLY A 666 3.15 18.23 -15.44
CA GLY A 666 4.57 18.65 -15.43
C GLY A 666 4.86 19.84 -16.35
N LEU A 667 4.12 19.91 -17.47
CA LEU A 667 4.11 21.00 -18.44
C LEU A 667 3.71 22.34 -17.80
N HIS A 668 2.65 22.32 -17.00
CA HIS A 668 2.09 23.50 -16.33
C HIS A 668 3.11 24.19 -15.42
N ARG A 669 3.88 23.42 -14.65
CA ARG A 669 4.78 23.97 -13.63
C ARG A 669 5.98 24.72 -14.20
N LYS A 670 6.64 24.20 -15.24
CA LYS A 670 7.78 24.88 -15.89
C LYS A 670 7.36 26.23 -16.50
N ILE A 671 6.16 26.28 -17.08
CA ILE A 671 5.57 27.51 -17.62
C ILE A 671 5.24 28.47 -16.49
N VAL A 672 4.51 28.01 -15.47
CA VAL A 672 4.14 28.82 -14.31
C VAL A 672 5.38 29.39 -13.61
N ASP A 673 6.44 28.60 -13.40
CA ASP A 673 7.68 29.07 -12.78
C ASP A 673 8.42 30.11 -13.63
N ALA A 674 8.43 29.94 -14.96
CA ALA A 674 9.00 30.93 -15.88
C ALA A 674 8.19 32.25 -15.92
N LEU A 675 6.89 32.18 -15.65
CA LEU A 675 5.97 33.34 -15.69
C LEU A 675 5.81 34.03 -14.33
N LYS A 676 5.98 33.32 -13.21
CA LYS A 676 5.77 33.84 -11.84
C LYS A 676 6.55 35.13 -11.57
N SER A 677 7.82 35.19 -11.99
CA SER A 677 8.72 36.34 -11.83
C SER A 677 8.78 37.25 -13.06
N LEU A 678 8.05 36.92 -14.12
CA LEU A 678 8.05 37.71 -15.36
C LEU A 678 7.15 38.94 -15.17
N GLU A 679 7.68 40.11 -15.53
CA GLU A 679 6.96 41.38 -15.50
C GLU A 679 6.26 41.66 -16.84
N PRO A 680 5.14 42.41 -16.85
CA PRO A 680 4.55 42.89 -18.09
C PRO A 680 5.58 43.63 -18.98
N GLY A 681 5.60 43.29 -20.27
CA GLY A 681 6.56 43.78 -21.27
C GLY A 681 7.88 43.02 -21.32
N LYS A 682 8.09 41.98 -20.49
CA LYS A 682 9.30 41.14 -20.49
C LYS A 682 9.05 39.77 -21.13
N ILE A 683 10.14 39.16 -21.58
CA ILE A 683 10.14 37.85 -22.24
C ILE A 683 10.81 36.82 -21.34
N SER A 684 10.19 35.65 -21.23
CA SER A 684 10.71 34.53 -20.45
C SER A 684 12.08 34.06 -20.92
N GLU A 685 12.78 33.30 -20.09
CA GLU A 685 13.80 32.36 -20.58
C GLU A 685 13.15 31.33 -21.52
N PRO A 686 13.90 30.69 -22.45
CA PRO A 686 13.39 29.58 -23.23
C PRO A 686 12.94 28.45 -22.30
N VAL A 687 11.65 28.10 -22.38
CA VAL A 687 11.07 27.00 -21.62
C VAL A 687 11.10 25.76 -22.50
N VAL A 688 11.82 24.72 -22.07
CA VAL A 688 11.94 23.47 -22.84
C VAL A 688 10.83 22.51 -22.43
N PHE A 689 10.13 21.97 -23.42
CA PHE A 689 9.06 21.00 -23.24
C PHE A 689 9.19 19.82 -24.19
N GLY A 690 9.40 18.61 -23.67
CA GLY A 690 9.77 17.48 -24.53
C GLY A 690 10.96 17.87 -25.41
N ARG A 691 10.72 17.98 -26.72
CA ARG A 691 11.71 18.43 -27.72
C ARG A 691 11.49 19.87 -28.17
N THR A 692 10.33 20.47 -27.88
CA THR A 692 9.97 21.83 -28.29
C THR A 692 10.54 22.86 -27.33
N GLN A 693 10.68 24.10 -27.82
CA GLN A 693 11.05 25.23 -26.99
C GLN A 693 10.04 26.35 -27.12
N HIS A 694 9.81 27.06 -26.01
CA HIS A 694 8.78 28.06 -25.88
C HIS A 694 9.33 29.38 -25.33
N LEU A 695 8.87 30.51 -25.88
CA LEU A 695 9.05 31.84 -25.32
C LEU A 695 7.70 32.47 -25.05
N PHE A 696 7.63 33.18 -23.91
CA PHE A 696 6.44 33.90 -23.50
C PHE A 696 6.75 35.37 -23.28
N LEU A 697 6.01 36.26 -23.94
CA LEU A 697 5.97 37.68 -23.61
C LEU A 697 4.74 37.93 -22.74
N MET A 698 4.94 38.51 -21.55
CA MET A 698 3.82 38.91 -20.71
C MET A 698 3.26 40.26 -21.17
N GLU A 699 2.06 40.30 -21.73
CA GLU A 699 1.42 41.57 -22.14
C GLU A 699 0.78 42.27 -20.94
N LYS A 700 0.07 41.50 -20.12
CA LYS A 700 -0.70 42.02 -18.99
C LYS A 700 -0.66 41.02 -17.84
N ARG A 701 -0.58 41.52 -16.61
CA ARG A 701 -0.80 40.76 -15.38
C ARG A 701 -1.88 41.45 -14.59
N GLU A 702 -3.01 40.79 -14.42
CA GLU A 702 -4.05 41.21 -13.50
C GLU A 702 -3.69 40.65 -12.14
N PRO A 703 -3.35 41.53 -11.17
CA PRO A 703 -2.88 41.09 -9.87
C PRO A 703 -3.99 40.35 -9.13
N VAL A 704 -3.56 39.42 -8.27
CA VAL A 704 -4.36 38.75 -7.25
C VAL A 704 -5.53 39.61 -6.75
N ALA A 705 -6.74 39.14 -7.04
CA ALA A 705 -7.96 39.62 -6.38
C ALA A 705 -8.42 38.58 -5.36
N PHE A 706 -9.07 39.01 -4.29
CA PHE A 706 -9.79 38.09 -3.39
C PHE A 706 -11.24 38.01 -3.83
N LYS A 707 -11.86 36.82 -3.78
CA LYS A 707 -13.30 36.69 -4.01
C LYS A 707 -14.04 37.63 -3.05
N PRO A 708 -14.92 38.53 -3.54
CA PRO A 708 -15.66 39.42 -2.66
C PRO A 708 -16.58 38.60 -1.74
N LEU A 709 -16.81 39.09 -0.51
CA LEU A 709 -17.75 38.50 0.43
C LEU A 709 -19.20 38.76 -0.03
N ASP A 710 -19.62 38.04 -1.06
CA ASP A 710 -20.98 38.06 -1.60
C ASP A 710 -21.86 37.00 -0.92
N ALA A 711 -23.12 36.88 -1.36
CA ALA A 711 -24.08 35.94 -0.77
C ALA A 711 -23.64 34.47 -0.90
N ALA A 712 -22.93 34.12 -1.98
CA ALA A 712 -22.46 32.76 -2.22
C ALA A 712 -21.29 32.43 -1.27
N LEU A 713 -20.30 33.32 -1.18
CA LEU A 713 -19.16 33.14 -0.29
C LEU A 713 -19.58 33.20 1.19
N THR A 714 -20.55 34.05 1.53
CA THR A 714 -21.17 34.10 2.87
C THR A 714 -21.80 32.76 3.24
N ALA A 715 -22.51 32.12 2.32
CA ALA A 715 -23.11 30.80 2.55
C ALA A 715 -22.03 29.71 2.68
N GLU A 716 -20.96 29.78 1.87
CA GLU A 716 -19.83 28.85 1.95
C GLU A 716 -19.08 28.95 3.29
N ILE A 717 -18.78 30.17 3.75
CA ILE A 717 -18.15 30.41 5.05
C ILE A 717 -19.05 29.94 6.19
N ARG A 718 -20.36 30.23 6.12
CA ARG A 718 -21.32 29.76 7.13
C ARG A 718 -21.37 28.22 7.21
N ASN A 719 -21.30 27.54 6.08
CA ASN A 719 -21.22 26.07 6.03
C ASN A 719 -19.87 25.53 6.51
N THR A 720 -18.79 26.28 6.29
CA THR A 720 -17.45 25.94 6.79
C THR A 720 -17.38 26.08 8.31
N LEU A 721 -17.96 27.13 8.87
CA LEU A 721 -18.05 27.36 10.31
C LEU A 721 -18.98 26.35 11.02
N ASN A 722 -19.88 25.68 10.28
CA ASN A 722 -20.79 24.68 10.84
C ASN A 722 -21.10 23.54 9.83
N PRO A 723 -20.15 22.62 9.60
CA PRO A 723 -20.32 21.55 8.63
C PRO A 723 -21.16 20.40 9.21
N GLU A 724 -22.46 20.45 8.96
CA GLU A 724 -23.41 19.40 9.38
C GLU A 724 -24.27 18.86 8.25
N VAL A 725 -24.71 17.61 8.43
CA VAL A 725 -25.60 16.89 7.50
C VAL A 725 -27.05 17.31 7.76
N SER A 726 -27.69 17.97 6.79
CA SER A 726 -29.10 18.38 6.88
C SER A 726 -30.05 17.19 6.69
N GLU A 727 -31.32 17.35 7.10
CA GLU A 727 -32.34 16.32 6.83
C GLU A 727 -32.54 16.07 5.33
N ASP A 728 -32.41 17.10 4.50
CA ASP A 728 -32.53 16.98 3.05
C ASP A 728 -31.40 16.11 2.47
N GLU A 729 -30.17 16.30 2.95
CA GLU A 729 -29.02 15.48 2.53
C GLU A 729 -29.17 14.02 3.01
N VAL A 730 -29.68 13.81 4.23
CA VAL A 730 -29.98 12.46 4.73
C VAL A 730 -31.05 11.78 3.88
N LYS A 731 -32.09 12.52 3.47
CA LYS A 731 -33.16 12.01 2.63
C LYS A 731 -32.68 11.71 1.22
N SER A 732 -31.97 12.63 0.57
CA SER A 732 -31.38 12.43 -0.76
C SER A 732 -30.49 11.20 -0.79
N TYR A 733 -29.59 11.06 0.20
CA TYR A 733 -28.71 9.91 0.29
C TYR A 733 -29.50 8.60 0.49
N PHE A 734 -30.51 8.60 1.36
CA PHE A 734 -31.38 7.42 1.57
C PHE A 734 -32.15 7.02 0.32
N ASP A 735 -32.70 7.99 -0.41
CA ASP A 735 -33.46 7.75 -1.63
C ASP A 735 -32.57 7.17 -2.75
N GLU A 736 -31.32 7.64 -2.85
CA GLU A 736 -30.32 7.16 -3.81
C GLU A 736 -29.72 5.79 -3.43
N HIS A 737 -29.59 5.47 -2.14
CA HIS A 737 -28.90 4.28 -1.64
C HIS A 737 -29.84 3.31 -0.89
N LYS A 738 -31.13 3.32 -1.22
CA LYS A 738 -32.18 2.65 -0.44
C LYS A 738 -31.93 1.16 -0.20
N SER A 739 -31.36 0.45 -1.18
CA SER A 739 -31.03 -0.97 -1.09
C SER A 739 -29.97 -1.30 -0.04
N GLU A 740 -29.10 -0.35 0.33
CA GLU A 740 -28.07 -0.55 1.38
C GLU A 740 -28.67 -0.64 2.78
N PHE A 741 -29.93 -0.21 2.95
CA PHE A 741 -30.59 -0.11 4.25
C PHE A 741 -31.73 -1.13 4.44
N GLU A 742 -31.91 -2.07 3.50
CA GLU A 742 -32.94 -3.12 3.60
C GLU A 742 -32.46 -4.28 4.50
N GLU A 743 -33.32 -4.73 5.44
CA GLU A 743 -33.05 -5.98 6.16
C GLU A 743 -33.67 -7.15 5.37
N PRO A 744 -32.86 -8.08 4.82
CA PRO A 744 -33.39 -9.20 4.05
C PRO A 744 -34.23 -10.13 4.95
N ALA A 745 -35.20 -10.81 4.34
CA ALA A 745 -36.04 -11.79 5.03
C ALA A 745 -35.18 -12.84 5.74
N LYS A 746 -35.42 -13.03 7.04
CA LYS A 746 -34.78 -14.09 7.84
C LYS A 746 -35.66 -15.33 7.77
N VAL A 747 -35.04 -16.44 7.41
CA VAL A 747 -35.75 -17.71 7.22
C VAL A 747 -35.17 -18.72 8.19
N THR A 748 -36.02 -19.33 9.00
CA THR A 748 -35.64 -20.47 9.83
C THR A 748 -36.07 -21.74 9.13
N LEU A 749 -35.16 -22.68 8.98
CA LEU A 749 -35.41 -23.99 8.39
C LEU A 749 -34.86 -25.10 9.26
N GLN A 750 -35.36 -26.30 9.05
CA GLN A 750 -34.72 -27.54 9.46
C GLN A 750 -34.07 -28.18 8.23
N HIS A 751 -32.84 -28.68 8.37
CA HIS A 751 -32.19 -29.46 7.33
C HIS A 751 -31.65 -30.80 7.85
N ILE A 752 -31.60 -31.78 6.96
CA ILE A 752 -31.00 -33.10 7.19
C ILE A 752 -29.94 -33.28 6.12
N LEU A 753 -28.68 -33.34 6.53
CA LEU A 753 -27.55 -33.58 5.64
C LEU A 753 -27.27 -35.08 5.54
N VAL A 754 -27.24 -35.62 4.33
CA VAL A 754 -26.92 -37.03 4.07
C VAL A 754 -25.93 -37.10 2.91
N THR A 755 -24.95 -38.01 2.95
CA THR A 755 -23.94 -38.14 1.87
C THR A 755 -24.42 -38.99 0.70
N GLU A 756 -25.28 -39.98 0.95
CA GLU A 756 -25.79 -40.90 -0.06
C GLU A 756 -27.15 -40.44 -0.61
N GLU A 757 -27.28 -40.39 -1.93
CA GLU A 757 -28.49 -39.90 -2.61
C GLU A 757 -29.72 -40.77 -2.31
N GLU A 758 -29.55 -42.09 -2.27
CA GLU A 758 -30.65 -43.03 -2.01
C GLU A 758 -31.21 -42.88 -0.59
N VAL A 759 -30.33 -42.64 0.39
CA VAL A 759 -30.76 -42.37 1.77
C VAL A 759 -31.43 -40.99 1.86
N ALA A 760 -30.94 -40.00 1.10
CA ALA A 760 -31.59 -38.69 1.04
C ALA A 760 -33.00 -38.77 0.44
N LYS A 761 -33.21 -39.59 -0.61
CA LYS A 761 -34.53 -39.88 -1.20
C LYS A 761 -35.46 -40.54 -0.18
N GLU A 762 -34.98 -41.55 0.55
CA GLU A 762 -35.75 -42.21 1.60
C GLU A 762 -36.17 -41.23 2.70
N VAL A 763 -35.24 -40.39 3.17
CA VAL A 763 -35.52 -39.38 4.22
C VAL A 763 -36.47 -38.31 3.71
N LEU A 764 -36.35 -37.88 2.45
CA LEU A 764 -37.28 -36.94 1.83
C LEU A 764 -38.68 -37.54 1.74
N ASP A 765 -38.83 -38.78 1.28
CA ASP A 765 -40.12 -39.47 1.21
C ASP A 765 -40.76 -39.62 2.60
N ALA A 766 -39.98 -39.97 3.61
CA ALA A 766 -40.43 -40.05 5.01
C ALA A 766 -40.91 -38.68 5.52
N ALA A 767 -40.11 -37.64 5.29
CA ALA A 767 -40.45 -36.27 5.66
C ALA A 767 -41.73 -35.77 4.94
N MET A 768 -41.88 -36.09 3.66
CA MET A 768 -43.06 -35.75 2.85
C MET A 768 -44.32 -36.52 3.29
N LYS A 769 -44.18 -37.74 3.82
CA LYS A 769 -45.28 -38.51 4.43
C LYS A 769 -45.68 -38.03 5.83
N GLY A 770 -45.00 -37.01 6.35
CA GLY A 770 -45.32 -36.39 7.63
C GLY A 770 -44.60 -36.99 8.84
N GLU A 771 -43.55 -37.78 8.63
CA GLU A 771 -42.70 -38.22 9.73
C GLU A 771 -42.04 -37.02 10.45
N ASN A 772 -41.74 -37.19 11.74
CA ASN A 772 -41.20 -36.11 12.56
C ASN A 772 -39.80 -35.71 12.07
N PHE A 773 -39.69 -34.49 11.55
CA PHE A 773 -38.46 -33.99 10.93
C PHE A 773 -37.28 -33.88 11.92
N GLU A 774 -37.55 -33.54 13.18
CA GLU A 774 -36.51 -33.51 14.22
C GLU A 774 -35.98 -34.91 14.53
N TYR A 775 -36.86 -35.92 14.56
CA TYR A 775 -36.46 -37.32 14.69
C TYR A 775 -35.62 -37.78 13.50
N LEU A 776 -36.06 -37.47 12.27
CA LEU A 776 -35.31 -37.79 11.06
C LEU A 776 -33.94 -37.08 11.04
N ALA A 777 -33.88 -35.82 11.48
CA ALA A 777 -32.63 -35.08 11.59
C ALA A 777 -31.68 -35.74 12.61
N LYS A 778 -32.15 -36.07 13.82
CA LYS A 778 -31.34 -36.76 14.83
C LYS A 778 -30.87 -38.14 14.38
N LYS A 779 -31.68 -38.86 13.60
CA LYS A 779 -31.38 -40.22 13.14
C LYS A 779 -30.44 -40.24 11.94
N TYR A 780 -30.71 -39.42 10.92
CA TYR A 780 -30.06 -39.51 9.61
C TYR A 780 -29.10 -38.35 9.30
N SER A 781 -29.25 -37.18 9.95
CA SER A 781 -28.39 -36.03 9.64
C SER A 781 -26.94 -36.30 10.04
N ARG A 782 -26.03 -35.96 9.14
CA ARG A 782 -24.59 -35.92 9.34
C ARG A 782 -24.07 -34.53 9.68
N ASP A 783 -24.93 -33.53 9.79
CA ASP A 783 -24.52 -32.19 10.24
C ASP A 783 -24.38 -32.13 11.77
N PRO A 784 -23.16 -32.08 12.34
CA PRO A 784 -22.97 -32.06 13.78
C PRO A 784 -23.51 -30.78 14.44
N ALA A 785 -23.65 -29.67 13.71
CA ALA A 785 -24.06 -28.39 14.28
C ALA A 785 -25.56 -28.34 14.61
N THR A 786 -26.39 -28.99 13.79
CA THR A 786 -27.85 -28.89 13.88
C THR A 786 -28.54 -30.22 14.16
N LYS A 787 -27.88 -31.37 13.98
CA LYS A 787 -28.45 -32.72 14.20
C LYS A 787 -29.18 -32.84 15.54
N GLU A 788 -28.52 -32.50 16.64
CA GLU A 788 -29.10 -32.60 18.00
C GLU A 788 -30.23 -31.58 18.25
N LYS A 789 -30.31 -30.54 17.42
CA LYS A 789 -31.35 -29.49 17.44
C LYS A 789 -32.42 -29.74 16.38
N GLY A 790 -32.54 -30.98 15.88
CA GLY A 790 -33.55 -31.32 14.89
C GLY A 790 -33.36 -30.65 13.53
N GLY A 791 -32.11 -30.31 13.17
CA GLY A 791 -31.77 -29.66 11.91
C GLY A 791 -31.96 -28.14 11.88
N LEU A 792 -32.31 -27.49 13.00
CA LEU A 792 -32.72 -26.08 13.02
C LEU A 792 -31.56 -25.11 12.72
N VAL A 793 -31.73 -24.24 11.72
CA VAL A 793 -30.75 -23.24 11.26
C VAL A 793 -31.43 -22.03 10.63
N THR A 794 -30.76 -20.88 10.66
CA THR A 794 -31.21 -19.61 10.06
C THR A 794 -30.54 -19.35 8.70
N SER A 795 -31.21 -18.63 7.79
CA SER A 795 -30.76 -18.43 6.40
C SER A 795 -29.41 -17.74 6.25
N ASP A 796 -28.95 -16.98 7.25
CA ASP A 796 -27.62 -16.39 7.33
C ASP A 796 -26.49 -17.42 7.55
N LYS A 797 -26.83 -18.63 8.00
CA LYS A 797 -25.88 -19.70 8.38
C LYS A 797 -25.94 -20.92 7.47
N VAL A 798 -26.64 -20.83 6.34
CA VAL A 798 -26.74 -21.91 5.34
C VAL A 798 -26.04 -21.54 4.04
N PHE A 799 -25.67 -22.55 3.27
CA PHE A 799 -25.02 -22.37 1.97
C PHE A 799 -25.94 -21.63 0.97
N PRO A 800 -25.36 -20.89 0.01
CA PRO A 800 -26.13 -20.16 -1.01
C PRO A 800 -27.16 -21.02 -1.76
N GLU A 801 -26.85 -22.28 -2.02
CA GLU A 801 -27.72 -23.24 -2.71
C GLU A 801 -28.95 -23.60 -1.88
N ILE A 802 -28.79 -23.75 -0.56
CA ILE A 802 -29.89 -23.97 0.39
C ILE A 802 -30.74 -22.70 0.47
N ARG A 803 -30.11 -21.53 0.55
CA ARG A 803 -30.78 -20.23 0.58
C ARG A 803 -31.65 -20.01 -0.67
N LYS A 804 -31.13 -20.38 -1.84
CA LYS A 804 -31.84 -20.29 -3.12
C LYS A 804 -33.00 -21.28 -3.21
N ALA A 805 -32.82 -22.52 -2.75
CA ALA A 805 -33.88 -23.53 -2.80
C ALA A 805 -35.09 -23.18 -1.89
N ILE A 806 -34.84 -22.53 -0.75
CA ILE A 806 -35.93 -22.09 0.14
C ILE A 806 -36.54 -20.74 -0.26
N GLU A 807 -36.05 -20.11 -1.32
CA GLU A 807 -36.60 -18.87 -1.85
C GLU A 807 -37.98 -19.16 -2.48
N GLY A 808 -39.04 -18.55 -1.94
CA GLY A 808 -40.43 -18.84 -2.35
C GLY A 808 -41.08 -20.08 -1.69
N ALA A 809 -40.34 -20.88 -0.91
CA ALA A 809 -40.92 -22.00 -0.17
C ALA A 809 -41.90 -21.53 0.93
N GLU A 810 -42.98 -22.30 1.14
CA GLU A 810 -44.00 -22.05 2.16
C GLU A 810 -43.58 -22.54 3.54
N ALA A 811 -43.85 -21.74 4.58
CA ALA A 811 -43.53 -22.10 5.97
C ALA A 811 -44.32 -23.34 6.40
N GLY A 812 -43.66 -24.23 7.15
CA GLY A 812 -44.22 -25.50 7.62
C GLY A 812 -44.08 -26.67 6.65
N LYS A 813 -43.76 -26.44 5.38
CA LYS A 813 -43.64 -27.50 4.36
C LYS A 813 -42.21 -28.02 4.19
N VAL A 814 -42.11 -29.29 3.85
CA VAL A 814 -40.88 -29.94 3.38
C VAL A 814 -40.65 -29.53 1.92
N HIS A 815 -39.42 -29.17 1.57
CA HIS A 815 -39.04 -28.85 0.20
C HIS A 815 -39.09 -30.13 -0.63
N PRO A 816 -39.81 -30.14 -1.78
CA PRO A 816 -40.11 -31.37 -2.52
C PRO A 816 -38.90 -31.97 -3.25
N GLU A 817 -37.82 -31.20 -3.40
CA GLU A 817 -36.59 -31.64 -4.07
C GLU A 817 -35.41 -31.69 -3.11
N LEU A 818 -34.49 -32.63 -3.37
CA LEU A 818 -33.20 -32.68 -2.71
C LEU A 818 -32.32 -31.53 -3.17
N VAL A 819 -31.72 -30.84 -2.21
CA VAL A 819 -30.76 -29.77 -2.51
C VAL A 819 -29.36 -30.34 -2.37
N LYS A 820 -28.58 -30.32 -3.45
CA LYS A 820 -27.20 -30.81 -3.44
C LYS A 820 -26.26 -29.68 -3.05
N SER A 821 -25.42 -29.89 -2.04
CA SER A 821 -24.24 -29.07 -1.76
C SER A 821 -22.98 -29.94 -1.82
N PHE A 822 -21.81 -29.32 -1.65
CA PHE A 822 -20.54 -30.07 -1.59
C PHE A 822 -20.45 -31.03 -0.39
N LEU A 823 -21.29 -30.85 0.65
CA LEU A 823 -21.32 -31.75 1.81
C LEU A 823 -22.19 -33.00 1.60
N GLY A 824 -23.03 -33.00 0.56
CA GLY A 824 -24.02 -34.06 0.30
C GLY A 824 -25.37 -33.51 -0.09
N PHE A 825 -26.41 -34.32 0.12
CA PHE A 825 -27.79 -34.00 -0.16
C PHE A 825 -28.49 -33.49 1.10
N HIS A 826 -29.29 -32.44 0.92
CA HIS A 826 -30.06 -31.80 1.98
C HIS A 826 -31.55 -32.01 1.76
N VAL A 827 -32.20 -32.59 2.76
CA VAL A 827 -33.67 -32.53 2.89
C VAL A 827 -33.99 -31.31 3.71
N LEU A 828 -34.83 -30.42 3.20
CA LEU A 828 -35.13 -29.13 3.81
C LEU A 828 -36.59 -29.06 4.25
N LYS A 829 -36.85 -28.45 5.39
CA LYS A 829 -38.20 -28.06 5.83
C LYS A 829 -38.18 -26.62 6.27
N LEU A 830 -39.05 -25.80 5.71
CA LEU A 830 -39.18 -24.43 6.14
C LEU A 830 -39.93 -24.39 7.48
N VAL A 831 -39.37 -23.73 8.49
CA VAL A 831 -40.03 -23.58 9.80
C VAL A 831 -40.79 -22.26 9.86
N SER A 832 -40.09 -21.16 9.61
CA SER A 832 -40.67 -19.82 9.62
C SER A 832 -39.96 -18.92 8.62
N ARG A 833 -40.70 -17.92 8.15
CA ARG A 833 -40.18 -16.83 7.33
C ARG A 833 -40.57 -15.53 8.02
N ASP A 834 -39.58 -14.82 8.53
CA ASP A 834 -39.75 -13.44 8.94
C ASP A 834 -39.66 -12.56 7.68
N ALA A 835 -40.64 -11.68 7.50
CA ALA A 835 -40.67 -10.80 6.34
C ALA A 835 -39.41 -9.91 6.29
N ALA A 836 -38.94 -9.61 5.08
CA ALA A 836 -37.93 -8.57 4.88
C ALA A 836 -38.48 -7.27 5.45
N LYS A 837 -37.66 -6.53 6.21
CA LYS A 837 -38.07 -5.22 6.68
C LYS A 837 -37.63 -4.19 5.65
N PRO A 838 -38.56 -3.44 5.06
CA PRO A 838 -38.21 -2.40 4.10
C PRO A 838 -37.31 -1.37 4.76
N ALA A 839 -36.39 -0.81 3.98
CA ALA A 839 -35.58 0.31 4.41
C ALA A 839 -36.50 1.44 4.91
N SER A 840 -36.28 1.89 6.13
CA SER A 840 -36.95 3.05 6.70
C SER A 840 -35.93 4.17 6.83
N LEU A 841 -36.31 5.37 6.36
CA LEU A 841 -35.47 6.55 6.53
C LEU A 841 -35.13 6.72 8.01
N ASP A 842 -36.13 6.61 8.90
CA ASP A 842 -35.96 6.80 10.35
C ASP A 842 -34.93 5.85 10.99
N SER A 843 -34.83 4.60 10.53
CA SER A 843 -33.81 3.66 11.02
C SER A 843 -32.44 3.88 10.36
N ALA A 844 -32.40 4.46 9.16
CA ALA A 844 -31.17 4.74 8.42
C ALA A 844 -30.53 6.09 8.77
N LYS A 845 -31.28 7.07 9.30
CA LYS A 845 -30.81 8.46 9.55
C LYS A 845 -29.47 8.50 10.29
N ALA A 846 -29.33 7.74 11.38
CA ALA A 846 -28.11 7.75 12.19
C ALA A 846 -26.88 7.26 11.40
N LYS A 847 -27.03 6.14 10.68
CA LYS A 847 -25.96 5.57 9.84
C LYS A 847 -25.59 6.49 8.68
N ILE A 848 -26.59 7.13 8.06
CA ILE A 848 -26.36 8.08 6.96
C ILE A 848 -25.62 9.31 7.45
N ARG A 849 -25.96 9.85 8.63
CA ARG A 849 -25.23 10.98 9.21
C ARG A 849 -23.79 10.59 9.59
N GLU A 850 -23.60 9.41 10.15
CA GLU A 850 -22.26 8.86 10.46
C GLU A 850 -21.38 8.72 9.20
N ARG A 851 -22.02 8.45 8.04
CA ARG A 851 -21.36 8.37 6.73
C ARG A 851 -21.03 9.74 6.13
N LEU A 852 -22.00 10.66 6.12
CA LEU A 852 -21.89 11.95 5.42
C LEU A 852 -21.10 13.01 6.19
N LEU A 853 -21.06 12.93 7.52
CA LEU A 853 -20.38 13.92 8.34
C LEU A 853 -18.85 13.93 8.12
N PRO A 854 -18.14 12.77 8.08
CA PRO A 854 -16.73 12.73 7.70
C PRO A 854 -16.45 13.34 6.32
N GLU A 855 -17.27 13.05 5.31
CA GLU A 855 -17.10 13.57 3.94
C GLU A 855 -17.18 15.11 3.91
N LYS A 856 -18.11 15.70 4.68
CA LYS A 856 -18.19 17.16 4.84
C LYS A 856 -16.98 17.76 5.54
N ARG A 857 -16.48 17.11 6.59
CA ARG A 857 -15.28 17.56 7.31
C ARG A 857 -14.04 17.45 6.44
N GLU A 858 -13.94 16.41 5.61
CA GLU A 858 -12.87 16.24 4.63
C GLU A 858 -12.89 17.37 3.59
N LYS A 859 -14.08 17.80 3.14
CA LYS A 859 -14.22 18.96 2.24
C LYS A 859 -13.73 20.26 2.89
N VAL A 860 -14.03 20.46 4.18
CA VAL A 860 -13.52 21.61 4.96
C VAL A 860 -12.00 21.54 5.10
N LEU A 861 -11.47 20.36 5.45
CA LEU A 861 -10.03 20.12 5.57
C LEU A 861 -9.32 20.40 4.24
N LYS A 862 -9.86 19.91 3.13
CA LYS A 862 -9.29 20.13 1.79
C LYS A 862 -9.18 21.62 1.47
N GLY A 863 -10.28 22.38 1.59
CA GLY A 863 -10.26 23.82 1.29
C GLY A 863 -9.34 24.63 2.20
N TRP A 864 -9.03 24.11 3.39
CA TRP A 864 -8.06 24.72 4.29
C TRP A 864 -6.61 24.29 4.00
N ILE A 865 -6.37 23.04 3.59
CA ILE A 865 -5.05 22.62 3.08
C ILE A 865 -4.66 23.49 1.88
N GLU A 866 -5.60 23.79 0.99
CA GLU A 866 -5.40 24.73 -0.13
C GLU A 866 -4.99 26.13 0.37
N GLU A 867 -5.58 26.60 1.47
CA GLU A 867 -5.18 27.86 2.11
C GLU A 867 -3.76 27.80 2.66
N LEU A 868 -3.38 26.71 3.32
CA LEU A 868 -2.02 26.51 3.82
C LEU A 868 -0.99 26.50 2.68
N GLU A 869 -1.30 25.79 1.60
CA GLU A 869 -0.45 25.74 0.40
C GLU A 869 -0.27 27.14 -0.19
N ASN A 870 -1.33 27.96 -0.21
CA ASN A 870 -1.27 29.36 -0.66
C ASN A 870 -0.42 30.29 0.24
N GLN A 871 -0.25 29.94 1.50
CA GLN A 871 0.55 30.69 2.47
C GLN A 871 1.99 30.17 2.61
N ALA A 872 2.24 28.92 2.22
CA ALA A 872 3.53 28.28 2.35
C ALA A 872 4.44 28.53 1.13
N ILE A 873 5.75 28.49 1.37
CA ILE A 873 6.76 28.43 0.30
C ILE A 873 7.23 26.98 0.21
N VAL A 874 6.83 26.29 -0.85
CA VAL A 874 7.25 24.90 -1.12
C VAL A 874 8.30 24.89 -2.22
N ARG A 875 9.49 24.38 -1.90
CA ARG A 875 10.57 24.16 -2.86
C ARG A 875 10.73 22.66 -3.07
N LYS A 876 10.23 22.11 -4.18
CA LYS A 876 10.44 20.70 -4.54
C LYS A 876 11.74 20.59 -5.35
N HIS A 877 12.64 19.71 -4.92
CA HIS A 877 13.94 19.39 -5.54
C HIS A 877 13.88 18.07 -6.34
N PHE A 878 12.68 17.65 -6.71
CA PHE A 878 12.42 16.42 -7.45
C PHE A 878 12.74 16.62 -8.94
N PRO A 879 13.60 15.79 -9.56
CA PRO A 879 13.84 15.86 -10.99
C PRO A 879 12.56 15.48 -11.72
N VAL A 880 11.97 16.47 -12.41
CA VAL A 880 10.85 16.25 -13.32
C VAL A 880 11.42 15.49 -14.53
N LEU A 881 10.98 14.25 -14.71
CA LEU A 881 11.34 13.41 -15.86
C LEU A 881 10.87 14.03 -17.18
#